data_AF-A0A8H2VHU4-F1
#
_entry.id   AF-A0A8H2VHU4-F1
#
_cell.length_a   1.000
_cell.length_b   1.000
_cell.length_c   1.000
_cell.angle_alpha   90.00
_cell.angle_beta   90.00
_cell.angle_gamma   90.00
#
_symmetry.space_group_name_H-M   'P 1'
#
loop_
_entity.id
_entity.type
_entity.pdbx_description
1 polymer ?
#
loop_
_entity_poly.entity_id
_entity_poly.type
_entity_poly.pdbx_seq_one_letter_code
_entity_poly.pdbx_strand_id
1 'polypeptide(L)'
;MLLPLEILDIIVENNNDSLKTLISWAKISLHFKEKIQRTIGIITIIDGMTSPVYYPLDYNILFNHNNNIIINTSEFDSTILQSFMTKKDRILISIHSDEMYSQRLRLVLIEISRHCLLNTVICIIYYSTHNYMSRLYFQTLEKFSSVLTFSELYVYGNRHGCLYEGLFDLVNFFRNSYINDIQNIHSLTIIKGINSITSSSLRNIETLSTRSSEIDIYNILKSCPNITTIGSLKFPTGPIEHYKYILPRTESIFLSDYYPQLHNVMVDGTLINKRLDLSTENCITNPTFTDLYFPNISSLQLHLGNTPYQNIRFENCNFSKLTHLNCDTGIVPWEDVIQSGANIKSISLKLYTTEQINWLNNCPNEVENIEILSTKTNNIPNISFTSYDLLLNRYTYICLTLQTLLNCNILHNVILPSQLEVETFVLKIDDINIIEEMKNTTNYLHYYHLVGSQFDNFQFTLPYAKYLTIQHTNHQHVNLPRRFLNDINTIEEPYLYDNINYYNSMLGVQPLKTNINMGTEQPSRRYSNESINSIKTYRSINRRRSSQMSNSLLEFPHPPYIAELEQKVFKFVFVENIPNILSLDLYTLENIDFSFKNVQQGILPLLKIILSINDACETKEQLTTLIMRAISKVFNFPLMIKFPNIIIERLQLVIDIKSSKIINEQSSKDYLNILEQNITLQYNYVNIVPYSENTTYRYTICVNI
;
A
#
# COMPACT_ATOMS: atom_id res chain seq x y z
N MET A 1 -18.27 -8.24 -15.49
CA MET A 1 -17.32 -7.11 -15.50
C MET A 1 -16.25 -7.45 -16.54
N LEU A 2 -16.25 -6.80 -17.69
CA LEU A 2 -15.25 -7.01 -18.74
C LEU A 2 -14.09 -6.06 -18.45
N LEU A 3 -12.94 -6.60 -18.05
CA LEU A 3 -11.71 -5.82 -17.93
C LEU A 3 -11.34 -5.26 -19.31
N PRO A 4 -10.89 -3.99 -19.42
CA PRO A 4 -10.41 -3.44 -20.67
C PRO A 4 -9.27 -4.31 -21.20
N LEU A 5 -9.38 -4.75 -22.46
CA LEU A 5 -8.40 -5.63 -23.11
C LEU A 5 -7.00 -4.98 -23.08
N GLU A 6 -6.93 -3.66 -23.09
CA GLU A 6 -5.72 -2.85 -23.04
C GLU A 6 -4.93 -3.04 -21.73
N ILE A 7 -5.62 -3.17 -20.59
CA ILE A 7 -4.97 -3.39 -19.29
C ILE A 7 -4.45 -4.83 -19.21
N LEU A 8 -5.25 -5.79 -19.67
CA LEU A 8 -4.83 -7.19 -19.76
C LEU A 8 -3.66 -7.35 -20.73
N ASP A 9 -3.65 -6.59 -21.81
CA ASP A 9 -2.60 -6.56 -22.81
C ASP A 9 -1.26 -6.05 -22.25
N ILE A 10 -1.30 -5.03 -21.39
CA ILE A 10 -0.12 -4.50 -20.69
C ILE A 10 0.43 -5.53 -19.68
N ILE A 11 -0.46 -6.21 -18.94
CA ILE A 11 -0.07 -7.26 -17.99
C ILE A 11 0.63 -8.41 -18.71
N VAL A 12 0.05 -8.87 -19.82
CA VAL A 12 0.63 -9.95 -20.64
C VAL A 12 1.88 -9.48 -21.40
N GLU A 13 1.96 -8.22 -21.85
CA GLU A 13 3.16 -7.67 -22.52
C GLU A 13 4.38 -7.60 -21.61
N ASN A 14 4.16 -7.17 -20.37
CA ASN A 14 5.23 -7.05 -19.40
C ASN A 14 5.85 -8.42 -19.07
N ASN A 15 5.13 -9.53 -19.29
CA ASN A 15 5.58 -10.92 -19.18
C ASN A 15 6.33 -11.25 -17.86
N ASN A 16 6.22 -10.44 -16.80
CA ASN A 16 6.94 -10.67 -15.53
C ASN A 16 6.33 -11.78 -14.67
N ASP A 17 5.34 -12.49 -15.21
CA ASP A 17 4.60 -13.53 -14.53
C ASP A 17 5.29 -14.90 -14.63
N SER A 18 4.91 -15.80 -13.73
CA SER A 18 5.37 -17.20 -13.74
C SER A 18 5.00 -17.94 -15.03
N LEU A 19 5.75 -18.99 -15.39
CA LEU A 19 5.44 -19.82 -16.57
C LEU A 19 4.00 -20.37 -16.52
N LYS A 20 3.51 -20.74 -15.34
CA LYS A 20 2.13 -21.23 -15.16
C LYS A 20 1.09 -20.16 -15.48
N THR A 21 1.36 -18.92 -15.13
CA THR A 21 0.48 -17.78 -15.41
C THR A 21 0.44 -17.52 -16.92
N LEU A 22 1.59 -17.56 -17.61
CA LEU A 22 1.66 -17.42 -19.06
C LEU A 22 0.85 -18.51 -19.79
N ILE A 23 0.98 -19.77 -19.35
CA ILE A 23 0.20 -20.88 -19.89
C ILE A 23 -1.30 -20.66 -19.65
N SER A 24 -1.68 -20.13 -18.48
CA SER A 24 -3.08 -19.83 -18.15
C SER A 24 -3.64 -18.73 -19.05
N TRP A 25 -2.90 -17.64 -19.28
CA TRP A 25 -3.28 -16.58 -20.22
C TRP A 25 -3.46 -17.10 -21.65
N ALA A 26 -2.55 -17.97 -22.10
CA ALA A 26 -2.65 -18.60 -23.41
C ALA A 26 -3.87 -19.55 -23.55
N LYS A 27 -4.36 -20.12 -22.45
CA LYS A 27 -5.59 -20.94 -22.42
C LYS A 27 -6.86 -20.10 -22.44
N ILE A 28 -6.81 -18.85 -21.99
CA ILE A 28 -7.97 -17.95 -21.89
C ILE A 28 -8.37 -17.35 -23.24
N SER A 29 -7.40 -16.94 -24.08
CA SER A 29 -7.68 -16.29 -25.36
C SER A 29 -6.59 -16.52 -26.41
N LEU A 30 -7.00 -16.63 -27.68
CA LEU A 30 -6.10 -16.72 -28.83
C LEU A 30 -5.21 -15.48 -28.96
N HIS A 31 -5.74 -14.30 -28.66
CA HIS A 31 -5.01 -13.03 -28.69
C HIS A 31 -3.77 -13.05 -27.77
N PHE A 32 -3.97 -13.43 -26.50
CA PHE A 32 -2.86 -13.55 -25.54
C PHE A 32 -1.90 -14.68 -25.88
N LYS A 33 -2.43 -15.80 -26.40
CA LYS A 33 -1.61 -16.91 -26.88
C LYS A 33 -0.64 -16.45 -27.97
N GLU A 34 -1.10 -15.77 -29.00
CA GLU A 34 -0.24 -15.27 -30.09
C GLU A 34 0.81 -14.27 -29.57
N LYS A 35 0.41 -13.40 -28.64
CA LYS A 35 1.30 -12.42 -28.02
C LYS A 35 2.45 -13.07 -27.26
N ILE A 36 2.14 -14.05 -26.41
CA ILE A 36 3.13 -14.83 -25.65
C ILE A 36 4.03 -15.63 -26.60
N GLN A 37 3.47 -16.21 -27.67
CA GLN A 37 4.24 -16.98 -28.66
C GLN A 37 5.27 -16.14 -29.42
N ARG A 38 5.01 -14.84 -29.63
CA ARG A 38 5.95 -13.92 -30.27
C ARG A 38 7.16 -13.61 -29.38
N THR A 39 6.99 -13.55 -28.06
CA THR A 39 8.05 -13.18 -27.11
C THR A 39 8.87 -14.38 -26.66
N ILE A 40 8.22 -15.51 -26.31
CA ILE A 40 8.92 -16.68 -25.79
C ILE A 40 9.62 -17.48 -26.90
N GLY A 41 10.82 -17.98 -26.61
CA GLY A 41 11.51 -19.02 -27.38
C GLY A 41 11.56 -20.32 -26.56
N ILE A 42 11.21 -21.45 -27.18
CA ILE A 42 11.13 -22.74 -26.49
C ILE A 42 12.17 -23.70 -27.09
N ILE A 43 13.03 -24.25 -26.25
CA ILE A 43 14.08 -25.18 -26.64
C ILE A 43 13.78 -26.50 -25.96
N THR A 44 13.43 -27.53 -26.72
CA THR A 44 13.25 -28.88 -26.19
C THR A 44 14.52 -29.68 -26.44
N ILE A 45 15.23 -30.06 -25.38
CA ILE A 45 16.45 -30.87 -25.45
C ILE A 45 16.08 -32.32 -25.17
N ILE A 46 16.45 -33.22 -26.08
CA ILE A 46 16.25 -34.66 -25.97
C ILE A 46 17.61 -35.31 -25.75
N ASP A 47 17.76 -36.07 -24.67
CA ASP A 47 19.01 -36.63 -24.19
C ASP A 47 18.85 -38.11 -23.85
N GLY A 48 19.50 -38.99 -24.61
CA GLY A 48 19.32 -40.44 -24.47
C GLY A 48 17.95 -40.99 -24.89
N MET A 49 17.06 -40.16 -25.44
CA MET A 49 15.69 -40.52 -25.83
C MET A 49 15.44 -40.30 -27.33
N THR A 50 14.41 -40.96 -27.88
CA THR A 50 14.00 -40.76 -29.30
C THR A 50 12.98 -39.63 -29.46
N SER A 51 12.16 -39.38 -28.44
CA SER A 51 11.15 -38.32 -28.43
C SER A 51 10.78 -37.91 -26.99
N PRO A 52 10.25 -36.71 -26.77
CA PRO A 52 9.72 -36.32 -25.47
C PRO A 52 8.49 -37.19 -25.16
N VAL A 53 8.52 -37.85 -23.99
CA VAL A 53 7.44 -38.77 -23.57
C VAL A 53 6.20 -38.00 -23.12
N TYR A 54 6.38 -36.80 -22.57
CA TYR A 54 5.30 -35.98 -22.02
C TYR A 54 5.71 -34.49 -22.00
N TYR A 55 4.72 -33.59 -22.01
CA TYR A 55 4.93 -32.14 -21.89
C TYR A 55 4.38 -31.64 -20.54
N PRO A 56 5.21 -31.56 -19.48
CA PRO A 56 4.76 -31.05 -18.19
C PRO A 56 4.11 -29.67 -18.28
N LEU A 57 3.10 -29.41 -17.45
CA LEU A 57 2.36 -28.13 -17.43
C LEU A 57 1.62 -27.79 -18.74
N ASP A 58 1.57 -28.69 -19.72
CA ASP A 58 1.03 -28.43 -21.06
C ASP A 58 1.70 -27.23 -21.75
N TYR A 59 3.00 -26.99 -21.52
CA TYR A 59 3.70 -25.85 -22.14
C TYR A 59 3.70 -25.91 -23.67
N ASN A 60 3.44 -27.09 -24.25
CA ASN A 60 3.28 -27.29 -25.70
C ASN A 60 2.14 -26.44 -26.31
N ILE A 61 1.19 -25.94 -25.51
CA ILE A 61 0.21 -24.96 -25.99
C ILE A 61 0.89 -23.68 -26.52
N LEU A 62 2.09 -23.36 -26.04
CA LEU A 62 2.88 -22.21 -26.45
C LEU A 62 3.69 -22.47 -27.73
N PHE A 63 3.59 -23.64 -28.37
CA PHE A 63 4.30 -23.93 -29.62
C PHE A 63 3.71 -23.19 -30.82
N ASN A 64 4.61 -22.76 -31.68
CA ASN A 64 4.37 -22.19 -33.00
C ASN A 64 5.59 -22.48 -33.88
N HIS A 65 5.40 -22.62 -35.19
CA HIS A 65 6.42 -22.97 -36.18
C HIS A 65 7.72 -22.16 -36.10
N ASN A 66 7.67 -20.96 -35.50
CA ASN A 66 8.80 -20.03 -35.42
C ASN A 66 9.34 -19.81 -34.01
N ASN A 67 8.75 -20.42 -32.96
CA ASN A 67 9.12 -20.15 -31.57
C ASN A 67 9.58 -21.38 -30.79
N ASN A 68 9.68 -22.55 -31.43
CA ASN A 68 10.19 -23.74 -30.80
C ASN A 68 11.28 -24.43 -31.65
N ILE A 69 12.28 -24.98 -30.98
CA ILE A 69 13.29 -25.86 -31.57
C ILE A 69 13.41 -27.14 -30.73
N ILE A 70 13.71 -28.25 -31.40
CA ILE A 70 13.98 -29.53 -30.76
C ILE A 70 15.44 -29.88 -31.06
N ILE A 71 16.22 -30.13 -30.01
CA ILE A 71 17.64 -30.45 -30.07
C ILE A 71 17.82 -31.86 -29.55
N ASN A 72 18.31 -32.76 -30.41
CA ASN A 72 18.83 -34.03 -29.95
C ASN A 72 20.30 -33.87 -29.59
N THR A 73 20.66 -34.17 -28.34
CA THR A 73 22.05 -34.06 -27.84
C THR A 73 23.04 -34.95 -28.61
N SER A 74 22.60 -36.04 -29.24
CA SER A 74 23.47 -36.91 -30.05
C SER A 74 23.83 -36.33 -31.41
N GLU A 75 23.01 -35.41 -31.94
CA GLU A 75 23.14 -34.82 -33.27
C GLU A 75 23.26 -33.29 -33.20
N PHE A 76 23.74 -32.77 -32.06
CA PHE A 76 23.72 -31.33 -31.79
C PHE A 76 24.62 -30.55 -32.75
N ASP A 77 23.99 -29.64 -33.50
CA ASP A 77 24.64 -28.62 -34.32
C ASP A 77 24.31 -27.22 -33.76
N SER A 78 25.35 -26.46 -33.40
CA SER A 78 25.23 -25.12 -32.82
C SER A 78 24.70 -24.06 -33.80
N THR A 79 24.77 -24.29 -35.11
CA THR A 79 24.42 -23.29 -36.13
C THR A 79 22.94 -22.93 -36.12
N ILE A 80 22.06 -23.92 -35.97
CA ILE A 80 20.60 -23.75 -35.89
C ILE A 80 20.24 -22.98 -34.62
N LEU A 81 20.88 -23.32 -33.49
CA LEU A 81 20.66 -22.69 -32.20
C LEU A 81 20.99 -21.19 -32.24
N GLN A 82 22.14 -20.80 -32.79
CA GLN A 82 22.54 -19.40 -32.88
C GLN A 82 21.49 -18.53 -33.61
N SER A 83 20.93 -19.04 -34.71
CA SER A 83 19.91 -18.31 -35.49
C SER A 83 18.58 -18.14 -34.74
N PHE A 84 18.25 -19.07 -33.85
CA PHE A 84 17.04 -19.06 -33.04
C PHE A 84 17.18 -18.11 -31.83
N MET A 85 18.32 -18.15 -31.16
CA MET A 85 18.58 -17.43 -29.91
C MET A 85 18.67 -15.91 -30.09
N THR A 86 19.14 -15.45 -31.24
CA THR A 86 19.31 -14.02 -31.54
C THR A 86 18.01 -13.23 -31.64
N LYS A 87 16.84 -13.88 -31.59
CA LYS A 87 15.53 -13.25 -31.80
C LYS A 87 14.63 -13.26 -30.55
N LYS A 88 15.10 -13.80 -29.42
CA LYS A 88 14.28 -14.08 -28.24
C LYS A 88 14.96 -13.60 -26.96
N ASP A 89 14.24 -12.84 -26.16
CA ASP A 89 14.66 -12.29 -24.86
C ASP A 89 14.20 -13.15 -23.67
N ARG A 90 13.28 -14.10 -23.91
CA ARG A 90 12.72 -15.01 -22.92
C ARG A 90 12.75 -16.44 -23.43
N ILE A 91 13.37 -17.34 -22.68
CA ILE A 91 13.68 -18.69 -23.15
C ILE A 91 13.21 -19.73 -22.15
N LEU A 92 12.39 -20.66 -22.63
CA LEU A 92 11.99 -21.86 -21.92
C LEU A 92 12.83 -23.04 -22.43
N ILE A 93 13.64 -23.65 -21.57
CA ILE A 93 14.42 -24.84 -21.88
C ILE A 93 13.72 -26.05 -21.25
N SER A 94 13.27 -26.99 -22.06
CA SER A 94 12.65 -28.23 -21.61
C SER A 94 13.57 -29.40 -21.93
N ILE A 95 14.18 -29.98 -20.90
CA ILE A 95 15.15 -31.08 -20.99
C ILE A 95 14.41 -32.39 -20.75
N HIS A 96 14.55 -33.35 -21.64
CA HIS A 96 14.03 -34.72 -21.50
C HIS A 96 15.21 -35.67 -21.57
N SER A 97 15.61 -36.21 -20.42
CA SER A 97 16.81 -37.04 -20.32
C SER A 97 16.52 -38.44 -19.78
N ASP A 98 16.97 -39.46 -20.52
CA ASP A 98 17.04 -40.86 -20.07
C ASP A 98 18.45 -41.26 -19.63
N GLU A 99 19.39 -40.31 -19.58
CA GLU A 99 20.72 -40.54 -19.05
C GLU A 99 20.83 -40.07 -17.59
N MET A 100 21.61 -40.78 -16.77
CA MET A 100 21.97 -40.26 -15.45
C MET A 100 22.84 -39.01 -15.60
N TYR A 101 23.96 -39.08 -16.32
CA TYR A 101 24.75 -37.89 -16.62
C TYR A 101 25.18 -37.87 -18.08
N SER A 102 24.88 -36.76 -18.76
CA SER A 102 25.19 -36.49 -20.15
C SER A 102 26.11 -35.28 -20.24
N GLN A 103 27.36 -35.53 -20.58
CA GLN A 103 28.30 -34.46 -20.92
C GLN A 103 27.81 -33.66 -22.16
N ARG A 104 27.08 -34.31 -23.07
CA ARG A 104 26.53 -33.67 -24.26
C ARG A 104 25.43 -32.67 -23.91
N LEU A 105 24.50 -33.04 -23.03
CA LEU A 105 23.50 -32.13 -22.48
C LEU A 105 24.16 -30.89 -21.84
N ARG A 106 25.22 -31.09 -21.07
CA ARG A 106 26.00 -29.98 -20.49
C ARG A 106 26.54 -29.04 -21.56
N LEU A 107 27.11 -29.57 -22.64
CA LEU A 107 27.63 -28.76 -23.75
C LEU A 107 26.51 -27.97 -24.45
N VAL A 108 25.34 -28.58 -24.67
CA VAL A 108 24.18 -27.87 -25.25
C VAL A 108 23.76 -26.69 -24.36
N LEU A 109 23.69 -26.88 -23.05
CA LEU A 109 23.32 -25.79 -22.12
C LEU A 109 24.35 -24.64 -22.12
N ILE A 110 25.64 -24.96 -22.30
CA ILE A 110 26.69 -23.94 -22.46
C ILE A 110 26.47 -23.15 -23.75
N GLU A 111 26.22 -23.82 -24.87
CA GLU A 111 26.00 -23.15 -26.15
C GLU A 111 24.73 -22.30 -26.16
N ILE A 112 23.66 -22.77 -25.51
CA ILE A 112 22.46 -21.93 -25.28
C ILE A 112 22.85 -20.67 -24.54
N SER A 113 23.57 -20.80 -23.42
CA SER A 113 24.01 -19.65 -22.61
C SER A 113 24.87 -18.66 -23.38
N ARG A 114 25.77 -19.17 -24.24
CA ARG A 114 26.68 -18.37 -25.05
C ARG A 114 25.98 -17.55 -26.13
N HIS A 115 24.83 -18.02 -26.61
CA HIS A 115 24.08 -17.39 -27.70
C HIS A 115 22.90 -16.53 -27.24
N CYS A 116 22.64 -16.45 -25.93
CA CYS A 116 21.63 -15.56 -25.38
C CYS A 116 21.97 -14.08 -25.56
N LEU A 117 20.93 -13.24 -25.64
CA LEU A 117 21.06 -11.79 -25.61
C LEU A 117 21.29 -11.31 -24.17
N LEU A 118 21.73 -10.06 -24.01
CA LEU A 118 21.88 -9.45 -22.70
C LEU A 118 20.51 -9.38 -21.98
N ASN A 119 20.49 -9.77 -20.70
CA ASN A 119 19.31 -9.89 -19.85
C ASN A 119 18.28 -10.93 -20.33
N THR A 120 18.70 -11.96 -21.07
CA THR A 120 17.79 -13.05 -21.44
C THR A 120 17.29 -13.77 -20.19
N VAL A 121 15.97 -13.87 -20.06
CA VAL A 121 15.32 -14.57 -18.95
C VAL A 121 15.16 -16.04 -19.30
N ILE A 122 15.69 -16.94 -18.46
CA ILE A 122 15.64 -18.39 -18.67
C ILE A 122 14.75 -19.07 -17.64
N CYS A 123 13.84 -19.91 -18.12
CA CYS A 123 13.08 -20.90 -17.34
C CYS A 123 13.48 -22.31 -17.79
N ILE A 124 13.65 -23.24 -16.85
CA ILE A 124 14.05 -24.62 -17.15
C ILE A 124 13.01 -25.61 -16.62
N ILE A 125 12.57 -26.53 -17.49
CA ILE A 125 11.83 -27.74 -17.14
C ILE A 125 12.78 -28.92 -17.36
N TYR A 126 13.08 -29.69 -16.32
CA TYR A 126 13.92 -30.89 -16.41
C TYR A 126 13.07 -32.14 -16.15
N TYR A 127 12.85 -32.91 -17.19
CA TYR A 127 12.20 -34.22 -17.14
C TYR A 127 13.27 -35.32 -17.23
N SER A 128 13.23 -36.27 -16.31
CA SER A 128 14.10 -37.44 -16.37
C SER A 128 13.40 -38.73 -15.97
N THR A 129 13.78 -39.81 -16.65
CA THR A 129 13.38 -41.19 -16.35
C THR A 129 14.19 -41.81 -15.21
N HIS A 130 15.43 -41.34 -15.00
CA HIS A 130 16.40 -41.93 -14.09
C HIS A 130 16.48 -41.25 -12.72
N ASN A 131 15.50 -40.40 -12.38
CA ASN A 131 15.43 -39.74 -11.07
C ASN A 131 16.77 -39.07 -10.66
N TYR A 132 17.52 -38.52 -11.61
CA TYR A 132 18.83 -37.92 -11.35
C TYR A 132 19.00 -36.64 -12.19
N MET A 133 19.62 -35.62 -11.59
CA MET A 133 19.97 -34.35 -12.24
C MET A 133 21.34 -33.90 -11.73
N SER A 134 22.25 -33.54 -12.63
CA SER A 134 23.63 -33.17 -12.27
C SER A 134 23.78 -31.67 -12.01
N ARG A 135 24.46 -31.30 -10.91
CA ARG A 135 24.85 -29.90 -10.60
C ARG A 135 25.74 -29.27 -11.67
N LEU A 136 26.51 -30.11 -12.37
CA LEU A 136 27.42 -29.67 -13.42
C LEU A 136 26.70 -29.02 -14.61
N TYR A 137 25.39 -29.26 -14.77
CA TYR A 137 24.59 -28.60 -15.81
C TYR A 137 24.41 -27.11 -15.52
N PHE A 138 24.04 -26.78 -14.28
CA PHE A 138 23.69 -25.41 -13.87
C PHE A 138 24.91 -24.55 -13.49
N GLN A 139 25.99 -25.15 -13.00
CA GLN A 139 27.27 -24.44 -12.77
C GLN A 139 27.77 -23.71 -14.02
N THR A 140 27.43 -24.20 -15.19
CA THR A 140 27.83 -23.57 -16.45
C THR A 140 26.92 -22.41 -16.86
N LEU A 141 25.67 -22.38 -16.42
CA LEU A 141 24.79 -21.21 -16.57
C LEU A 141 25.25 -20.05 -15.68
N GLU A 142 25.71 -20.37 -14.47
CA GLU A 142 26.24 -19.39 -13.50
C GLU A 142 27.39 -18.54 -14.07
N LYS A 143 28.23 -19.14 -14.93
CA LYS A 143 29.31 -18.43 -15.63
C LYS A 143 28.84 -17.31 -16.55
N PHE A 144 27.56 -17.31 -16.92
CA PHE A 144 26.93 -16.33 -17.81
C PHE A 144 25.89 -15.47 -17.08
N SER A 145 25.95 -15.37 -15.75
CA SER A 145 25.03 -14.59 -14.92
C SER A 145 25.00 -13.08 -15.25
N SER A 146 26.04 -12.56 -15.90
CA SER A 146 26.07 -11.17 -16.39
C SER A 146 25.21 -10.94 -17.64
N VAL A 147 24.77 -12.01 -18.29
CA VAL A 147 23.98 -12.00 -19.53
C VAL A 147 22.60 -12.63 -19.31
N LEU A 148 22.50 -13.58 -18.37
CA LEU A 148 21.31 -14.39 -18.13
C LEU A 148 20.66 -14.07 -16.79
N THR A 149 19.34 -13.98 -16.80
CA THR A 149 18.53 -13.93 -15.59
C THR A 149 17.80 -15.25 -15.44
N PHE A 150 18.15 -16.02 -14.41
CA PHE A 150 17.43 -17.26 -14.10
C PHE A 150 16.09 -16.95 -13.43
N SER A 151 14.98 -17.45 -14.00
CA SER A 151 13.62 -17.18 -13.51
C SER A 151 13.06 -18.34 -12.69
N GLU A 152 12.99 -19.54 -13.27
CA GLU A 152 12.27 -20.68 -12.69
C GLU A 152 12.92 -22.02 -13.05
N LEU A 153 12.91 -22.98 -12.11
CA LEU A 153 13.31 -24.38 -12.31
C LEU A 153 12.17 -25.32 -11.94
N TYR A 154 11.74 -26.17 -12.87
CA TYR A 154 10.79 -27.25 -12.63
C TYR A 154 11.47 -28.60 -12.88
N VAL A 155 11.38 -29.54 -11.94
CA VAL A 155 11.98 -30.87 -12.07
C VAL A 155 10.88 -31.94 -11.99
N TYR A 156 10.80 -32.80 -13.00
CA TYR A 156 9.76 -33.83 -13.19
C TYR A 156 10.37 -35.21 -13.40
N GLY A 157 9.89 -36.18 -12.63
CA GLY A 157 10.37 -37.56 -12.66
C GLY A 157 9.35 -38.47 -13.32
N ASN A 158 9.80 -39.62 -13.81
CA ASN A 158 8.91 -40.59 -14.41
C ASN A 158 7.92 -41.16 -13.36
N ARG A 159 6.62 -40.86 -13.54
CA ARG A 159 5.52 -41.32 -12.69
C ARG A 159 5.12 -42.78 -12.92
N HIS A 160 5.58 -43.41 -14.01
CA HIS A 160 5.08 -44.72 -14.46
C HIS A 160 6.14 -45.81 -14.60
N GLY A 161 7.40 -45.55 -14.22
CA GLY A 161 8.51 -46.49 -14.44
C GLY A 161 9.44 -46.78 -13.26
N CYS A 162 9.27 -46.14 -12.09
CA CYS A 162 10.13 -46.39 -10.94
C CYS A 162 9.43 -47.26 -9.90
N LEU A 163 9.76 -48.56 -9.88
CA LEU A 163 9.39 -49.51 -8.82
C LEU A 163 10.17 -49.31 -7.51
N TYR A 164 11.10 -48.34 -7.49
CA TYR A 164 11.82 -47.94 -6.29
C TYR A 164 11.19 -46.67 -5.71
N GLU A 165 10.61 -46.81 -4.51
CA GLU A 165 10.22 -45.68 -3.67
C GLU A 165 11.46 -44.87 -3.29
N GLY A 166 11.74 -43.85 -4.11
CA GLY A 166 12.96 -43.07 -4.04
C GLY A 166 12.88 -41.94 -5.04
N LEU A 167 11.95 -41.00 -4.78
CA LEU A 167 11.89 -39.68 -5.41
C LEU A 167 13.32 -39.15 -5.62
N PHE A 168 13.68 -38.79 -6.86
CA PHE A 168 14.91 -38.11 -7.28
C PHE A 168 16.10 -38.13 -6.30
N ASP A 169 17.27 -38.59 -6.74
CA ASP A 169 18.56 -38.28 -6.09
C ASP A 169 18.95 -36.79 -6.31
N LEU A 170 18.07 -35.88 -5.87
CA LEU A 170 18.37 -34.53 -5.44
C LEU A 170 19.15 -34.54 -4.12
N VAL A 171 19.24 -35.69 -3.44
CA VAL A 171 19.98 -35.88 -2.17
C VAL A 171 21.46 -35.57 -2.37
N ASN A 172 22.05 -35.91 -3.52
CA ASN A 172 23.42 -35.53 -3.85
C ASN A 172 23.58 -34.13 -4.47
N PHE A 173 22.54 -33.55 -5.08
CA PHE A 173 22.58 -32.17 -5.59
C PHE A 173 22.49 -31.13 -4.46
N PHE A 174 21.72 -31.45 -3.42
CA PHE A 174 21.35 -30.59 -2.30
C PHE A 174 21.69 -31.20 -0.94
N ARG A 175 22.80 -31.93 -0.84
CA ARG A 175 23.29 -32.45 0.44
C ARG A 175 23.56 -31.33 1.46
N ASN A 176 23.77 -30.11 0.94
CA ASN A 176 23.47 -28.82 1.54
C ASN A 176 22.85 -27.95 0.44
N SER A 177 21.64 -27.39 0.63
CA SER A 177 21.10 -26.43 -0.33
C SER A 177 21.80 -25.09 -0.15
N TYR A 178 22.93 -24.91 -0.84
CA TYR A 178 23.63 -23.63 -0.89
C TYR A 178 22.82 -22.67 -1.76
N ILE A 179 22.15 -21.75 -1.10
CA ILE A 179 21.44 -20.63 -1.72
C ILE A 179 22.36 -19.43 -1.55
N ASN A 180 23.27 -19.23 -2.52
CA ASN A 180 24.16 -18.08 -2.53
C ASN A 180 23.45 -16.90 -3.23
N ASP A 181 23.58 -15.71 -2.66
CA ASP A 181 23.10 -14.42 -3.22
C ASP A 181 21.59 -14.25 -3.47
N ILE A 182 20.76 -15.26 -3.19
CA ILE A 182 19.30 -15.11 -3.20
C ILE A 182 18.86 -14.52 -1.86
N GLN A 183 18.34 -13.29 -1.91
CA GLN A 183 17.84 -12.58 -0.73
C GLN A 183 16.36 -12.87 -0.44
N ASN A 184 15.58 -13.17 -1.48
CA ASN A 184 14.13 -13.32 -1.39
C ASN A 184 13.70 -14.61 -2.08
N ILE A 185 12.87 -15.41 -1.41
CA ILE A 185 12.20 -16.58 -1.98
C ILE A 185 10.71 -16.32 -1.92
N HIS A 186 10.03 -16.29 -3.08
CA HIS A 186 8.59 -16.11 -3.12
C HIS A 186 7.83 -17.32 -2.56
N SER A 187 8.27 -18.54 -2.89
CA SER A 187 7.65 -19.76 -2.38
C SER A 187 8.66 -20.89 -2.21
N LEU A 188 8.64 -21.55 -1.04
CA LEU A 188 9.44 -22.70 -0.70
C LEU A 188 8.54 -23.82 -0.15
N THR A 189 8.54 -24.97 -0.79
CA THR A 189 7.83 -26.17 -0.32
C THR A 189 8.83 -27.26 0.04
N ILE A 190 8.88 -27.65 1.31
CA ILE A 190 9.76 -28.69 1.82
C ILE A 190 9.02 -30.02 1.80
N ILE A 191 9.53 -30.96 0.98
CA ILE A 191 8.90 -32.26 0.74
C ILE A 191 9.43 -33.32 1.72
N LYS A 192 10.72 -33.25 2.11
CA LYS A 192 11.37 -34.17 3.05
C LYS A 192 12.34 -33.41 3.96
N GLY A 193 12.37 -33.74 5.25
CA GLY A 193 13.19 -33.05 6.27
C GLY A 193 14.65 -33.49 6.37
N ILE A 194 15.21 -34.11 5.32
CA ILE A 194 16.53 -34.76 5.39
C ILE A 194 17.69 -33.76 5.22
N ASN A 195 17.46 -32.62 4.55
CA ASN A 195 18.53 -31.71 4.15
C ASN A 195 18.33 -30.28 4.71
N SER A 196 19.38 -29.72 5.30
CA SER A 196 19.42 -28.31 5.70
C SER A 196 19.73 -27.39 4.52
N ILE A 197 19.09 -26.22 4.52
CA ILE A 197 19.37 -25.10 3.61
C ILE A 197 20.44 -24.23 4.26
N THR A 198 21.46 -23.85 3.49
CA THR A 198 22.54 -22.95 3.93
C THR A 198 22.54 -21.72 3.05
N SER A 199 22.31 -20.56 3.66
CA SER A 199 22.34 -19.26 2.96
C SER A 199 22.77 -18.14 3.87
N SER A 200 23.83 -17.41 3.50
CA SER A 200 24.22 -16.18 4.19
C SER A 200 23.44 -14.95 3.72
N SER A 201 22.77 -15.02 2.58
CA SER A 201 22.13 -13.84 1.94
C SER A 201 20.61 -13.84 2.06
N LEU A 202 19.98 -14.99 2.34
CA LEU A 202 18.52 -15.10 2.43
C LEU A 202 17.95 -14.26 3.58
N ARG A 203 17.06 -13.33 3.24
CA ARG A 203 16.37 -12.41 4.16
C ARG A 203 14.88 -12.70 4.25
N ASN A 204 14.21 -12.97 3.13
CA ASN A 204 12.76 -13.08 3.09
C ASN A 204 12.30 -14.38 2.43
N ILE A 205 11.34 -15.06 3.04
CA ILE A 205 10.59 -16.16 2.43
C ILE A 205 9.12 -15.78 2.48
N GLU A 206 8.51 -15.46 1.35
CA GLU A 206 7.12 -15.00 1.32
C GLU A 206 6.13 -16.12 1.64
N THR A 207 6.34 -17.34 1.11
CA THR A 207 5.53 -18.51 1.48
C THR A 207 6.41 -19.72 1.76
N LEU A 208 6.25 -20.33 2.93
CA LEU A 208 6.89 -21.56 3.36
C LEU A 208 5.82 -22.62 3.63
N SER A 209 5.99 -23.81 3.07
CA SER A 209 5.06 -24.93 3.26
C SER A 209 5.82 -26.22 3.46
N THR A 210 5.27 -27.12 4.28
CA THR A 210 5.79 -28.47 4.46
C THR A 210 4.75 -29.49 4.01
N ARG A 211 5.22 -30.64 3.54
CA ARG A 211 4.33 -31.74 3.12
C ARG A 211 3.98 -32.71 4.26
N SER A 212 4.84 -32.80 5.27
CA SER A 212 4.68 -33.72 6.41
C SER A 212 4.94 -32.99 7.72
N SER A 213 4.20 -33.37 8.77
CA SER A 213 4.30 -32.85 10.14
C SER A 213 5.59 -33.27 10.84
N GLU A 214 6.26 -34.31 10.33
CA GLU A 214 7.58 -34.79 10.80
C GLU A 214 8.74 -33.85 10.39
N ILE A 215 8.49 -32.89 9.50
CA ILE A 215 9.53 -32.02 8.95
C ILE A 215 9.90 -30.94 9.98
N ASP A 216 11.12 -31.04 10.49
CA ASP A 216 11.72 -30.05 11.38
C ASP A 216 12.25 -28.83 10.59
N ILE A 217 11.38 -27.81 10.41
CA ILE A 217 11.74 -26.57 9.72
C ILE A 217 12.90 -25.86 10.42
N TYR A 218 12.95 -25.87 11.75
CA TYR A 218 14.01 -25.21 12.50
C TYR A 218 15.38 -25.74 12.10
N ASN A 219 15.55 -27.06 12.06
CA ASN A 219 16.82 -27.67 11.63
C ASN A 219 17.12 -27.41 10.16
N ILE A 220 16.10 -27.32 9.31
CA ILE A 220 16.29 -27.06 7.87
C ILE A 220 16.79 -25.64 7.61
N LEU A 221 16.27 -24.64 8.33
CA LEU A 221 16.63 -23.23 8.14
C LEU A 221 17.70 -22.73 9.12
N LYS A 222 18.24 -23.61 9.98
CA LYS A 222 19.24 -23.26 11.00
C LYS A 222 20.47 -22.55 10.44
N SER A 223 20.88 -22.89 9.22
CA SER A 223 22.05 -22.32 8.53
C SER A 223 21.71 -21.11 7.66
N CYS A 224 20.57 -20.45 7.92
CA CYS A 224 20.14 -19.21 7.28
C CYS A 224 20.01 -18.06 8.30
N PRO A 225 21.13 -17.49 8.79
CA PRO A 225 21.12 -16.59 9.96
C PRO A 225 20.47 -15.22 9.74
N ASN A 226 20.32 -14.79 8.47
CA ASN A 226 19.87 -13.46 8.11
C ASN A 226 18.39 -13.38 7.71
N ILE A 227 17.62 -14.46 7.92
CA ILE A 227 16.17 -14.45 7.67
C ILE A 227 15.52 -13.44 8.64
N THR A 228 14.93 -12.39 8.06
CA THR A 228 14.18 -11.37 8.79
C THR A 228 12.70 -11.68 8.84
N THR A 229 12.15 -12.26 7.77
CA THR A 229 10.71 -12.36 7.59
C THR A 229 10.32 -13.68 6.91
N ILE A 230 9.31 -14.36 7.47
CA ILE A 230 8.59 -15.46 6.82
C ILE A 230 7.14 -15.03 6.64
N GLY A 231 6.78 -14.72 5.40
CA GLY A 231 5.53 -14.05 5.04
C GLY A 231 4.27 -14.91 5.19
N SER A 232 4.35 -16.23 5.11
CA SER A 232 3.26 -17.18 5.35
C SER A 232 3.87 -18.57 5.58
N LEU A 233 3.58 -19.19 6.72
CA LEU A 233 3.92 -20.57 7.02
C LEU A 233 2.63 -21.40 7.02
N LYS A 234 2.57 -22.39 6.12
CA LYS A 234 1.47 -23.35 6.03
C LYS A 234 1.89 -24.69 6.61
N PHE A 235 1.09 -25.15 7.56
CA PHE A 235 1.26 -26.46 8.17
C PHE A 235 0.71 -27.57 7.27
N PRO A 236 1.25 -28.79 7.37
CA PRO A 236 0.78 -29.93 6.60
C PRO A 236 -0.52 -30.47 7.20
N THR A 237 -1.44 -30.91 6.34
CA THR A 237 -2.70 -31.54 6.77
C THR A 237 -2.50 -33.03 7.07
N GLY A 238 -2.76 -33.46 8.30
CA GLY A 238 -2.67 -34.86 8.71
C GLY A 238 -2.55 -35.06 10.23
N PRO A 239 -2.63 -36.30 10.73
CA PRO A 239 -2.37 -36.60 12.14
C PRO A 239 -0.93 -36.19 12.48
N ILE A 240 -0.77 -35.49 13.60
CA ILE A 240 0.53 -35.01 14.06
C ILE A 240 0.99 -35.95 15.17
N GLU A 241 2.03 -36.74 14.90
CA GLU A 241 2.62 -37.65 15.91
C GLU A 241 3.50 -36.90 16.92
N HIS A 242 3.96 -35.69 16.57
CA HIS A 242 4.82 -34.86 17.41
C HIS A 242 4.05 -33.79 18.18
N TYR A 243 4.13 -33.82 19.50
CA TYR A 243 3.47 -32.85 20.39
C TYR A 243 4.06 -31.42 20.33
N LYS A 244 5.15 -31.19 19.57
CA LYS A 244 5.85 -29.90 19.54
C LYS A 244 6.41 -29.56 18.16
N TYR A 245 6.17 -28.32 17.72
CA TYR A 245 6.69 -27.73 16.50
C TYR A 245 7.62 -26.57 16.81
N ILE A 246 8.90 -26.64 16.43
CA ILE A 246 9.87 -25.57 16.68
C ILE A 246 10.00 -24.70 15.42
N LEU A 247 9.74 -23.41 15.58
CA LEU A 247 9.84 -22.44 14.48
C LEU A 247 11.28 -21.96 14.27
N PRO A 248 11.66 -21.62 13.02
CA PRO A 248 12.98 -21.09 12.71
C PRO A 248 13.18 -19.69 13.28
N ARG A 249 14.44 -19.27 13.44
CA ARG A 249 14.78 -17.91 13.86
C ARG A 249 14.39 -16.90 12.78
N THR A 250 13.60 -15.89 13.15
CA THR A 250 13.17 -14.79 12.27
C THR A 250 12.73 -13.58 13.11
N GLU A 251 12.64 -12.39 12.53
CA GLU A 251 12.06 -11.24 13.26
C GLU A 251 10.53 -11.29 13.24
N SER A 252 9.95 -11.65 12.10
CA SER A 252 8.51 -11.82 11.95
C SER A 252 8.12 -13.12 11.24
N ILE A 253 6.95 -13.64 11.60
CA ILE A 253 6.33 -14.79 10.95
C ILE A 253 4.82 -14.62 10.87
N PHE A 254 4.22 -15.10 9.78
CA PHE A 254 2.77 -15.28 9.65
C PHE A 254 2.43 -16.77 9.67
N LEU A 255 1.62 -17.21 10.62
CA LEU A 255 1.06 -18.56 10.66
C LEU A 255 -0.31 -18.53 9.97
N SER A 256 -0.33 -18.94 8.71
CA SER A 256 -1.54 -18.98 7.91
C SER A 256 -2.31 -20.28 8.13
N ASP A 257 -3.63 -20.19 8.27
CA ASP A 257 -4.56 -21.32 8.41
C ASP A 257 -4.26 -22.19 9.66
N TYR A 258 -3.84 -21.55 10.76
CA TYR A 258 -3.40 -22.21 12.00
C TYR A 258 -4.46 -23.12 12.62
N TYR A 259 -5.72 -22.66 12.62
CA TYR A 259 -6.86 -23.35 13.21
C TYR A 259 -7.79 -23.85 12.10
N PRO A 260 -8.22 -25.13 12.11
CA PRO A 260 -8.17 -26.10 13.21
C PRO A 260 -6.96 -27.06 13.19
N GLN A 261 -6.02 -26.89 12.26
CA GLN A 261 -5.05 -27.93 11.87
C GLN A 261 -4.02 -28.29 12.96
N LEU A 262 -3.76 -27.40 13.92
CA LEU A 262 -2.76 -27.58 14.99
C LEU A 262 -3.35 -27.71 16.40
N HIS A 263 -4.64 -28.02 16.52
CA HIS A 263 -5.27 -28.20 17.83
C HIS A 263 -4.52 -29.30 18.62
N ASN A 264 -3.98 -28.94 19.81
CA ASN A 264 -3.13 -29.77 20.69
C ASN A 264 -1.65 -29.96 20.29
N VAL A 265 -1.06 -29.10 19.45
CA VAL A 265 0.38 -29.12 19.16
C VAL A 265 1.04 -27.86 19.70
N MET A 266 2.06 -28.03 20.55
CA MET A 266 2.82 -26.90 21.08
C MET A 266 3.66 -26.26 19.99
N VAL A 267 3.40 -25.01 19.63
CA VAL A 267 4.23 -24.25 18.69
C VAL A 267 5.23 -23.39 19.47
N ASP A 268 6.52 -23.72 19.36
CA ASP A 268 7.62 -23.02 20.00
C ASP A 268 8.21 -21.96 19.06
N GLY A 269 7.85 -20.71 19.35
CA GLY A 269 8.34 -19.50 18.69
C GLY A 269 9.37 -18.73 19.50
N THR A 270 10.13 -19.36 20.40
CA THR A 270 11.17 -18.70 21.22
C THR A 270 12.17 -17.87 20.42
N LEU A 271 12.45 -18.26 19.18
CA LEU A 271 13.43 -17.61 18.30
C LEU A 271 12.83 -16.49 17.43
N ILE A 272 11.58 -16.09 17.68
CA ILE A 272 10.87 -15.03 16.98
C ILE A 272 10.79 -13.80 17.88
N ASN A 273 11.29 -12.67 17.38
CA ASN A 273 11.72 -11.58 18.26
C ASN A 273 10.94 -10.26 18.11
N LYS A 274 10.07 -10.11 17.10
CA LYS A 274 9.32 -8.85 16.90
C LYS A 274 7.82 -9.08 16.74
N ARG A 275 7.40 -9.81 15.70
CA ARG A 275 5.99 -9.83 15.28
C ARG A 275 5.51 -11.23 14.92
N LEU A 276 4.31 -11.57 15.39
CA LEU A 276 3.57 -12.76 15.02
C LEU A 276 2.25 -12.34 14.37
N ASP A 277 1.97 -12.90 13.20
CA ASP A 277 0.66 -12.78 12.56
C ASP A 277 -0.02 -14.15 12.61
N LEU A 278 -1.32 -14.18 12.91
CA LEU A 278 -2.13 -15.40 12.98
C LEU A 278 -3.36 -15.23 12.09
N SER A 279 -3.65 -16.20 11.21
CA SER A 279 -4.93 -16.26 10.51
C SER A 279 -5.67 -17.55 10.80
N THR A 280 -6.99 -17.45 10.65
CA THR A 280 -7.91 -18.56 10.73
C THR A 280 -8.41 -18.91 9.33
N GLU A 281 -8.89 -20.13 9.13
CA GLU A 281 -9.62 -20.45 7.92
C GLU A 281 -10.91 -19.61 7.85
N ASN A 282 -11.29 -19.14 6.65
CA ASN A 282 -12.38 -18.18 6.42
C ASN A 282 -13.77 -18.60 6.96
N CYS A 283 -13.95 -19.87 7.33
CA CYS A 283 -15.23 -20.43 7.78
C CYS A 283 -15.39 -20.47 9.30
N ILE A 284 -14.37 -20.06 10.07
CA ILE A 284 -14.36 -20.22 11.52
C ILE A 284 -14.78 -18.93 12.20
N THR A 285 -15.81 -19.03 13.05
CA THR A 285 -16.42 -17.87 13.73
C THR A 285 -15.86 -17.59 15.11
N ASN A 286 -15.41 -18.61 15.85
CA ASN A 286 -14.84 -18.47 17.19
C ASN A 286 -13.54 -19.29 17.30
N PRO A 287 -12.41 -18.76 16.83
CA PRO A 287 -11.14 -19.49 16.84
C PRO A 287 -10.57 -19.62 18.25
N THR A 288 -10.00 -20.79 18.55
CA THR A 288 -9.25 -21.04 19.79
C THR A 288 -7.80 -21.30 19.42
N PHE A 289 -6.90 -20.41 19.84
CA PHE A 289 -5.46 -20.61 19.68
C PHE A 289 -4.92 -21.27 20.94
N THR A 290 -4.46 -22.52 20.79
CA THR A 290 -3.96 -23.35 21.89
C THR A 290 -2.45 -23.55 21.77
N ASP A 291 -1.75 -23.62 22.91
CA ASP A 291 -0.34 -24.05 23.04
C ASP A 291 0.70 -23.26 22.22
N LEU A 292 0.51 -21.94 22.06
CA LEU A 292 1.45 -21.04 21.39
C LEU A 292 2.50 -20.48 22.37
N TYR A 293 3.78 -20.76 22.17
CA TYR A 293 4.86 -20.28 23.04
C TYR A 293 5.76 -19.25 22.33
N PHE A 294 5.47 -17.96 22.50
CA PHE A 294 6.17 -16.83 21.87
C PHE A 294 6.58 -15.76 22.90
N PRO A 295 7.53 -16.07 23.80
CA PRO A 295 7.88 -15.17 24.90
C PRO A 295 8.59 -13.87 24.46
N ASN A 296 9.08 -13.81 23.22
CA ASN A 296 9.93 -12.71 22.75
C ASN A 296 9.25 -11.71 21.79
N ILE A 297 8.01 -11.96 21.37
CA ILE A 297 7.31 -11.05 20.46
C ILE A 297 6.83 -9.80 21.19
N SER A 298 6.91 -8.64 20.53
CA SER A 298 6.37 -7.38 21.03
C SER A 298 5.01 -7.03 20.42
N SER A 299 4.67 -7.63 19.26
CA SER A 299 3.48 -7.36 18.47
C SER A 299 2.80 -8.66 18.02
N LEU A 300 1.48 -8.72 18.16
CA LEU A 300 0.62 -9.82 17.68
C LEU A 300 -0.47 -9.23 16.79
N GLN A 301 -0.66 -9.78 15.60
CA GLN A 301 -1.76 -9.40 14.70
C GLN A 301 -2.62 -10.60 14.34
N LEU A 302 -3.92 -10.45 14.57
CA LEU A 302 -4.93 -11.41 14.17
C LEU A 302 -5.47 -11.02 12.80
N HIS A 303 -5.67 -12.01 11.93
CA HIS A 303 -6.29 -11.87 10.63
C HIS A 303 -7.53 -12.74 10.62
N LEU A 304 -8.66 -12.11 10.95
CA LEU A 304 -9.95 -12.77 11.06
C LEU A 304 -10.67 -12.54 9.75
N GLY A 305 -11.43 -13.54 9.29
CA GLY A 305 -12.18 -13.41 8.05
C GLY A 305 -13.19 -12.24 8.06
N ASN A 306 -14.03 -12.16 7.03
CA ASN A 306 -14.96 -11.03 6.85
C ASN A 306 -16.16 -11.00 7.83
N THR A 307 -16.09 -11.71 8.95
CA THR A 307 -17.13 -11.66 9.97
C THR A 307 -16.97 -10.41 10.83
N PRO A 308 -18.06 -9.67 11.12
CA PRO A 308 -17.99 -8.42 11.87
C PRO A 308 -17.63 -8.61 13.35
N TYR A 309 -17.70 -9.84 13.85
CA TYR A 309 -17.49 -10.16 15.25
C TYR A 309 -17.04 -11.62 15.39
N GLN A 310 -16.01 -11.85 16.20
CA GLN A 310 -15.54 -13.18 16.58
C GLN A 310 -15.08 -13.20 18.04
N ASN A 311 -15.41 -14.25 18.79
CA ASN A 311 -14.83 -14.50 20.10
C ASN A 311 -13.61 -15.40 19.97
N ILE A 312 -12.47 -14.93 20.47
CA ILE A 312 -11.18 -15.57 20.31
C ILE A 312 -10.70 -16.03 21.68
N ARG A 313 -10.24 -17.27 21.77
CA ARG A 313 -9.65 -17.82 22.99
C ARG A 313 -8.15 -18.02 22.83
N PHE A 314 -7.39 -17.66 23.86
CA PHE A 314 -6.00 -18.09 24.00
C PHE A 314 -5.90 -19.09 25.15
N GLU A 315 -5.54 -20.33 24.86
CA GLU A 315 -5.38 -21.37 25.87
C GLU A 315 -3.91 -21.81 25.88
N ASN A 316 -3.31 -21.92 27.07
CA ASN A 316 -1.90 -22.33 27.25
C ASN A 316 -0.89 -21.54 26.39
N CYS A 317 -1.17 -20.28 26.10
CA CYS A 317 -0.27 -19.42 25.33
C CYS A 317 0.75 -18.71 26.23
N ASN A 318 1.92 -18.34 25.71
CA ASN A 318 2.88 -17.46 26.39
C ASN A 318 3.30 -16.32 25.46
N PHE A 319 2.91 -15.11 25.83
CA PHE A 319 3.17 -13.85 25.15
C PHE A 319 3.79 -12.82 26.11
N SER A 320 4.71 -13.26 26.99
CA SER A 320 5.26 -12.44 28.09
C SER A 320 5.85 -11.05 27.74
N LYS A 321 6.29 -10.81 26.51
CA LYS A 321 6.79 -9.48 26.06
C LYS A 321 5.83 -8.73 25.13
N LEU A 322 4.63 -9.25 24.92
CA LEU A 322 3.64 -8.65 24.03
C LEU A 322 3.13 -7.34 24.62
N THR A 323 3.26 -6.26 23.82
CA THR A 323 2.83 -4.91 24.20
C THR A 323 1.83 -4.31 23.22
N HIS A 324 1.81 -4.79 21.97
CA HIS A 324 0.87 -4.37 20.94
C HIS A 324 0.02 -5.55 20.46
N LEU A 325 -1.30 -5.39 20.52
CA LEU A 325 -2.27 -6.40 20.09
C LEU A 325 -3.19 -5.81 19.03
N ASN A 326 -3.15 -6.40 17.83
CA ASN A 326 -4.13 -6.15 16.79
C ASN A 326 -5.18 -7.27 16.77
N CYS A 327 -6.37 -6.96 17.26
CA CYS A 327 -7.48 -7.92 17.36
C CYS A 327 -8.31 -8.04 16.08
N ASP A 328 -8.07 -7.21 15.06
CA ASP A 328 -8.92 -7.13 13.88
C ASP A 328 -10.41 -6.96 14.28
N THR A 329 -11.32 -7.86 13.89
CA THR A 329 -12.74 -7.83 14.30
C THR A 329 -13.05 -8.58 15.61
N GLY A 330 -12.03 -9.13 16.27
CA GLY A 330 -12.19 -10.09 17.36
C GLY A 330 -12.21 -9.49 18.76
N ILE A 331 -12.74 -10.26 19.71
CA ILE A 331 -12.65 -10.03 21.15
C ILE A 331 -11.85 -11.18 21.77
N VAL A 332 -10.76 -10.85 22.45
CA VAL A 332 -9.98 -11.81 23.25
C VAL A 332 -10.26 -11.54 24.73
N PRO A 333 -10.83 -12.48 25.50
CA PRO A 333 -11.06 -12.29 26.93
C PRO A 333 -9.79 -11.82 27.65
N TRP A 334 -9.92 -10.82 28.52
CA TRP A 334 -8.77 -10.23 29.20
C TRP A 334 -8.07 -11.24 30.12
N GLU A 335 -8.82 -12.19 30.65
CA GLU A 335 -8.29 -13.30 31.44
C GLU A 335 -7.27 -14.10 30.62
N ASP A 336 -7.60 -14.42 29.37
CA ASP A 336 -6.72 -15.17 28.46
C ASP A 336 -5.46 -14.34 28.13
N VAL A 337 -5.60 -13.03 27.90
CA VAL A 337 -4.47 -12.11 27.68
C VAL A 337 -3.54 -12.06 28.89
N ILE A 338 -4.10 -11.90 30.10
CA ILE A 338 -3.33 -11.89 31.36
C ILE A 338 -2.64 -13.24 31.60
N GLN A 339 -3.36 -14.34 31.41
CA GLN A 339 -2.82 -15.70 31.59
C GLN A 339 -1.67 -15.97 30.63
N SER A 340 -1.68 -15.40 29.44
CA SER A 340 -0.56 -15.48 28.51
C SER A 340 0.69 -14.68 28.94
N GLY A 341 0.58 -13.86 30.00
CA GLY A 341 1.65 -13.01 30.51
C GLY A 341 1.84 -11.70 29.74
N ALA A 342 0.94 -11.37 28.81
CA ALA A 342 1.03 -10.15 28.01
C ALA A 342 0.70 -8.89 28.82
N ASN A 343 1.42 -7.80 28.56
CA ASN A 343 1.16 -6.48 29.15
C ASN A 343 0.91 -5.46 28.03
N ILE A 344 -0.35 -5.35 27.64
CA ILE A 344 -0.78 -4.59 26.46
C ILE A 344 -0.78 -3.10 26.76
N LYS A 345 0.00 -2.34 25.98
CA LYS A 345 0.04 -0.87 25.98
C LYS A 345 -0.64 -0.24 24.77
N SER A 346 -0.77 -1.02 23.69
CA SER A 346 -1.33 -0.56 22.43
C SER A 346 -2.29 -1.59 21.84
N ILE A 347 -3.48 -1.12 21.45
CA ILE A 347 -4.51 -1.95 20.82
C ILE A 347 -4.85 -1.37 19.46
N SER A 348 -4.98 -2.24 18.46
CA SER A 348 -5.64 -1.88 17.20
C SER A 348 -6.76 -2.85 16.87
N LEU A 349 -7.90 -2.34 16.41
CA LEU A 349 -9.07 -3.18 16.09
C LEU A 349 -9.98 -2.51 15.07
N LYS A 350 -10.87 -3.30 14.47
CA LYS A 350 -12.05 -2.83 13.71
C LYS A 350 -13.26 -2.94 14.61
N LEU A 351 -13.94 -1.82 14.81
CA LEU A 351 -15.03 -1.70 15.77
C LEU A 351 -16.38 -1.76 15.04
N TYR A 352 -17.19 -2.77 15.39
CA TYR A 352 -18.53 -3.01 14.87
C TYR A 352 -19.58 -3.17 15.96
N THR A 353 -19.24 -3.68 17.14
CA THR A 353 -20.23 -4.00 18.17
C THR A 353 -20.01 -3.25 19.47
N THR A 354 -21.08 -3.07 20.24
CA THR A 354 -21.03 -2.48 21.60
C THR A 354 -20.27 -3.37 22.57
N GLU A 355 -20.25 -4.69 22.33
CA GLU A 355 -19.46 -5.64 23.10
C GLU A 355 -17.96 -5.37 23.02
N GLN A 356 -17.45 -4.96 21.85
CA GLN A 356 -16.04 -4.57 21.70
C GLN A 356 -15.70 -3.33 22.51
N ILE A 357 -16.62 -2.37 22.63
CA ILE A 357 -16.44 -1.18 23.47
C ILE A 357 -16.42 -1.57 24.95
N ASN A 358 -17.38 -2.38 25.39
CA ASN A 358 -17.42 -2.89 26.77
C ASN A 358 -16.16 -3.69 27.10
N TRP A 359 -15.68 -4.49 26.15
CA TRP A 359 -14.41 -5.18 26.27
C TRP A 359 -13.24 -4.21 26.46
N LEU A 360 -13.10 -3.18 25.62
CA LEU A 360 -12.05 -2.15 25.77
C LEU A 360 -12.10 -1.45 27.14
N ASN A 361 -13.30 -1.14 27.63
CA ASN A 361 -13.49 -0.47 28.92
C ASN A 361 -13.09 -1.34 30.10
N ASN A 362 -13.28 -2.65 29.99
CA ASN A 362 -12.90 -3.64 30.99
C ASN A 362 -11.43 -4.07 30.87
N CYS A 363 -10.61 -3.37 30.07
CA CYS A 363 -9.19 -3.70 29.96
C CYS A 363 -8.47 -3.50 31.30
N PRO A 364 -7.81 -4.55 31.83
CA PRO A 364 -7.08 -4.47 33.09
C PRO A 364 -5.72 -3.77 32.96
N ASN A 365 -5.20 -3.62 31.74
CA ASN A 365 -3.92 -2.99 31.47
C ASN A 365 -4.08 -1.49 31.24
N GLU A 366 -3.06 -0.71 31.59
CA GLU A 366 -3.00 0.73 31.29
C GLU A 366 -2.66 0.93 29.80
N VAL A 367 -3.68 0.81 28.95
CA VAL A 367 -3.54 1.01 27.50
C VAL A 367 -3.41 2.50 27.19
N GLU A 368 -2.28 2.89 26.61
CA GLU A 368 -1.97 4.28 26.27
C GLU A 368 -2.44 4.64 24.85
N ASN A 369 -2.44 3.65 23.94
CA ASN A 369 -2.57 3.86 22.50
C ASN A 369 -3.70 3.00 21.90
N ILE A 370 -4.63 3.63 21.19
CA ILE A 370 -5.70 2.94 20.46
C ILE A 370 -5.69 3.33 18.98
N GLU A 371 -5.81 2.33 18.11
CA GLU A 371 -6.02 2.51 16.67
C GLU A 371 -7.29 1.79 16.21
N ILE A 372 -8.25 2.56 15.70
CA ILE A 372 -9.49 2.04 15.12
C ILE A 372 -9.32 1.98 13.60
N LEU A 373 -9.23 0.77 13.10
CA LEU A 373 -9.00 0.42 11.70
C LEU A 373 -10.32 0.43 10.93
N SER A 374 -10.23 0.71 9.62
CA SER A 374 -11.36 0.68 8.69
C SER A 374 -11.42 -0.64 7.90
N THR A 375 -12.59 -0.96 7.36
CA THR A 375 -12.78 -2.01 6.34
C THR A 375 -13.34 -1.50 5.04
N LYS A 376 -12.75 -1.97 3.94
CA LYS A 376 -13.28 -1.81 2.57
C LYS A 376 -14.49 -2.68 2.24
N THR A 377 -15.17 -3.28 3.24
CA THR A 377 -16.18 -4.31 2.97
C THR A 377 -17.58 -3.70 2.89
N ASN A 378 -18.26 -3.90 1.75
CA ASN A 378 -19.62 -3.41 1.46
C ASN A 378 -20.74 -4.03 2.35
N ASN A 379 -20.39 -4.94 3.26
CA ASN A 379 -21.32 -5.62 4.16
C ASN A 379 -21.07 -5.17 5.60
N ILE A 380 -21.12 -3.87 5.85
CA ILE A 380 -21.04 -3.34 7.21
C ILE A 380 -22.37 -3.65 7.89
N PRO A 381 -22.39 -4.37 9.02
CA PRO A 381 -23.62 -4.58 9.76
C PRO A 381 -24.17 -3.22 10.20
N ASN A 382 -25.47 -3.07 10.05
CA ASN A 382 -26.17 -1.81 10.27
C ASN A 382 -26.34 -1.58 11.78
N ILE A 383 -25.30 -1.04 12.42
CA ILE A 383 -25.19 -0.91 13.88
C ILE A 383 -25.09 0.58 14.22
N SER A 384 -25.89 1.01 15.20
CA SER A 384 -25.85 2.38 15.72
C SER A 384 -25.36 2.41 17.16
N PHE A 385 -24.27 3.13 17.40
CA PHE A 385 -23.75 3.41 18.74
C PHE A 385 -24.50 4.60 19.33
N THR A 386 -25.63 4.36 19.99
CA THR A 386 -26.54 5.42 20.49
C THR A 386 -26.70 5.47 22.00
N SER A 387 -26.19 4.47 22.72
CA SER A 387 -26.25 4.45 24.17
C SER A 387 -25.22 5.39 24.77
N TYR A 388 -25.70 6.34 25.59
CA TYR A 388 -24.90 7.33 26.32
C TYR A 388 -23.83 6.74 27.27
N ASP A 389 -23.86 5.43 27.51
CA ASP A 389 -22.95 4.73 28.42
C ASP A 389 -21.72 4.11 27.74
N LEU A 390 -21.60 4.22 26.41
CA LEU A 390 -20.47 3.69 25.65
C LEU A 390 -19.31 4.68 25.61
N LEU A 391 -18.74 4.97 26.78
CA LEU A 391 -17.56 5.82 26.90
C LEU A 391 -16.29 4.98 26.90
N LEU A 392 -15.30 5.36 26.11
CA LEU A 392 -13.97 4.76 26.11
C LEU A 392 -13.12 5.28 27.27
N ASN A 393 -12.18 4.44 27.73
CA ASN A 393 -11.12 4.86 28.64
C ASN A 393 -10.29 6.03 28.06
N ARG A 394 -9.60 6.77 28.93
CA ARG A 394 -8.73 7.87 28.50
C ARG A 394 -7.47 7.31 27.84
N TYR A 395 -7.17 7.78 26.63
CA TYR A 395 -6.00 7.37 25.87
C TYR A 395 -5.10 8.57 25.58
N THR A 396 -3.79 8.34 25.49
CA THR A 396 -2.81 9.37 25.12
C THR A 396 -2.69 9.52 23.61
N TYR A 397 -2.82 8.40 22.88
CA TYR A 397 -2.79 8.35 21.43
C TYR A 397 -4.04 7.68 20.89
N ILE A 398 -4.74 8.37 19.98
CA ILE A 398 -5.91 7.85 19.29
C ILE A 398 -5.72 8.02 17.78
N CYS A 399 -5.82 6.93 17.04
CA CYS A 399 -5.81 6.93 15.58
C CYS A 399 -7.12 6.33 15.06
N LEU A 400 -7.79 7.00 14.14
CA LEU A 400 -9.02 6.52 13.51
C LEU A 400 -8.95 6.72 11.99
N THR A 401 -9.39 5.70 11.25
CA THR A 401 -9.64 5.82 9.81
C THR A 401 -11.14 6.01 9.53
N LEU A 402 -11.51 7.18 9.02
CA LEU A 402 -12.84 7.54 8.54
C LEU A 402 -12.99 7.17 7.06
N GLN A 403 -13.60 6.02 6.79
CA GLN A 403 -13.86 5.56 5.42
C GLN A 403 -15.33 5.24 5.16
N THR A 404 -16.11 5.03 6.22
CA THR A 404 -17.52 4.62 6.15
C THR A 404 -18.35 5.48 7.10
N LEU A 405 -19.66 5.51 6.91
CA LEU A 405 -20.59 6.20 7.81
C LEU A 405 -20.56 5.62 9.23
N LEU A 406 -20.26 4.33 9.37
CA LEU A 406 -20.06 3.69 10.66
C LEU A 406 -18.85 4.30 11.39
N ASN A 407 -17.72 4.52 10.70
CA ASN A 407 -16.55 5.16 11.33
C ASN A 407 -16.86 6.59 11.78
N CYS A 408 -17.71 7.30 11.03
CA CYS A 408 -18.22 8.61 11.44
C CYS A 408 -19.10 8.54 12.70
N ASN A 409 -19.97 7.53 12.79
CA ASN A 409 -20.79 7.27 13.98
C ASN A 409 -19.94 6.94 15.20
N ILE A 410 -18.91 6.11 15.06
CA ILE A 410 -17.96 5.76 16.12
C ILE A 410 -17.21 7.01 16.59
N LEU A 411 -16.73 7.83 15.66
CA LEU A 411 -16.10 9.10 16.02
C LEU A 411 -17.06 9.97 16.84
N HIS A 412 -18.26 10.22 16.32
CA HIS A 412 -19.24 11.14 16.90
C HIS A 412 -19.74 10.70 18.28
N ASN A 413 -20.12 9.43 18.41
CA ASN A 413 -20.87 8.95 19.57
C ASN A 413 -20.03 8.18 20.59
N VAL A 414 -18.82 7.72 20.22
CA VAL A 414 -17.96 6.92 21.12
C VAL A 414 -16.68 7.67 21.45
N ILE A 415 -15.91 8.11 20.45
CA ILE A 415 -14.58 8.69 20.71
C ILE A 415 -14.69 10.12 21.27
N LEU A 416 -15.36 11.02 20.56
CA LEU A 416 -15.40 12.43 20.93
C LEU A 416 -16.04 12.69 22.31
N PRO A 417 -17.14 12.01 22.72
CA PRO A 417 -17.72 12.22 24.04
C PRO A 417 -16.85 11.71 25.19
N SER A 418 -15.94 10.76 24.92
CA SER A 418 -15.12 10.09 25.94
C SER A 418 -13.83 10.83 26.28
N GLN A 419 -13.37 11.69 25.37
CA GLN A 419 -12.07 12.35 25.47
C GLN A 419 -12.29 13.84 25.63
N LEU A 420 -11.78 14.42 26.73
CA LEU A 420 -11.75 15.87 26.90
C LEU A 420 -10.43 16.44 26.37
N GLU A 421 -9.34 15.73 26.63
CA GLU A 421 -7.97 16.07 26.24
C GLU A 421 -7.21 14.80 25.82
N VAL A 422 -6.42 14.90 24.74
CA VAL A 422 -5.60 13.81 24.19
C VAL A 422 -4.22 14.35 23.83
N GLU A 423 -3.15 13.59 24.04
CA GLU A 423 -1.83 14.03 23.60
C GLU A 423 -1.72 14.02 22.07
N THR A 424 -2.07 12.91 21.43
CA THR A 424 -2.02 12.78 19.97
C THR A 424 -3.32 12.22 19.41
N PHE A 425 -3.93 12.96 18.47
CA PHE A 425 -5.13 12.54 17.76
C PHE A 425 -4.90 12.52 16.25
N VAL A 426 -5.07 11.36 15.63
CA VAL A 426 -4.83 11.13 14.20
C VAL A 426 -6.13 10.70 13.51
N LEU A 427 -6.57 11.47 12.52
CA LEU A 427 -7.71 11.18 11.67
C LEU A 427 -7.23 10.94 10.23
N LYS A 428 -7.54 9.76 9.71
CA LYS A 428 -7.24 9.34 8.33
C LYS A 428 -8.56 9.31 7.56
N ILE A 429 -8.72 10.10 6.50
CA ILE A 429 -10.02 10.33 5.83
C ILE A 429 -10.01 9.73 4.42
N ASP A 430 -11.11 9.08 4.05
CA ASP A 430 -11.46 8.63 2.71
C ASP A 430 -12.88 9.13 2.38
N ASP A 431 -12.98 10.33 1.84
CA ASP A 431 -14.25 11.02 1.62
C ASP A 431 -15.06 10.42 0.46
N ILE A 432 -14.40 9.84 -0.54
CA ILE A 432 -15.03 9.23 -1.73
C ILE A 432 -16.04 8.14 -1.32
N ASN A 433 -15.60 7.18 -0.51
CA ASN A 433 -16.46 6.07 -0.07
C ASN A 433 -17.64 6.57 0.79
N ILE A 434 -17.40 7.59 1.61
CA ILE A 434 -18.43 8.17 2.47
C ILE A 434 -19.50 8.91 1.64
N ILE A 435 -19.09 9.69 0.63
CA ILE A 435 -20.01 10.34 -0.32
C ILE A 435 -20.85 9.29 -1.07
N GLU A 436 -20.24 8.20 -1.50
CA GLU A 436 -20.95 7.10 -2.17
C GLU A 436 -21.99 6.44 -1.24
N GLU A 437 -21.62 6.15 0.02
CA GLU A 437 -22.55 5.62 1.03
C GLU A 437 -23.72 6.59 1.32
N MET A 438 -23.44 7.91 1.41
CA MET A 438 -24.47 8.94 1.60
C MET A 438 -25.46 8.99 0.44
N LYS A 439 -24.98 8.84 -0.81
CA LYS A 439 -25.83 8.79 -2.01
C LYS A 439 -26.71 7.55 -2.04
N ASN A 440 -26.18 6.42 -1.57
CA ASN A 440 -26.87 5.13 -1.59
C ASN A 440 -27.83 4.92 -0.41
N THR A 441 -27.67 5.68 0.69
CA THR A 441 -28.44 5.49 1.93
C THR A 441 -29.36 6.68 2.20
N THR A 442 -30.66 6.52 1.97
CA THR A 442 -31.64 7.56 2.34
C THR A 442 -31.75 7.67 3.86
N ASN A 443 -31.83 8.90 4.39
CA ASN A 443 -31.89 9.19 5.85
C ASN A 443 -30.70 8.67 6.68
N TYR A 444 -29.49 8.61 6.09
CA TYR A 444 -28.28 8.17 6.79
C TYR A 444 -28.03 8.90 8.13
N LEU A 445 -28.37 10.19 8.23
CA LEU A 445 -28.24 10.98 9.46
C LEU A 445 -29.07 10.42 10.62
N HIS A 446 -30.33 10.05 10.33
CA HIS A 446 -31.21 9.45 11.32
C HIS A 446 -30.79 8.01 11.61
N TYR A 447 -30.41 7.29 10.57
CA TYR A 447 -30.00 5.89 10.65
C TYR A 447 -28.77 5.68 11.54
N TYR A 448 -27.72 6.46 11.30
CA TYR A 448 -26.48 6.42 12.05
C TYR A 448 -26.46 7.39 13.24
N HIS A 449 -27.61 7.98 13.61
CA HIS A 449 -27.72 8.90 14.76
C HIS A 449 -26.60 9.96 14.80
N LEU A 450 -26.28 10.54 13.64
CA LEU A 450 -25.33 11.64 13.49
C LEU A 450 -26.08 12.96 13.73
N VAL A 451 -26.64 13.11 14.93
CA VAL A 451 -27.52 14.22 15.31
C VAL A 451 -26.68 15.49 15.47
N GLY A 452 -26.88 16.46 14.58
CA GLY A 452 -26.14 17.73 14.56
C GLY A 452 -25.41 18.03 13.25
N SER A 453 -25.31 17.03 12.35
CA SER A 453 -24.91 17.27 10.96
C SER A 453 -26.04 17.93 10.17
N GLN A 454 -25.70 18.94 9.35
CA GLN A 454 -26.63 19.49 8.38
C GLN A 454 -26.75 18.50 7.21
N PHE A 455 -27.83 18.57 6.42
CA PHE A 455 -28.12 17.63 5.33
C PHE A 455 -26.97 17.45 4.30
N ASP A 456 -25.98 18.36 4.31
CA ASP A 456 -24.88 18.42 3.35
C ASP A 456 -23.47 18.24 3.96
N ASN A 457 -23.28 18.18 5.29
CA ASN A 457 -21.95 18.00 5.92
C ASN A 457 -21.97 17.34 7.30
N PHE A 458 -20.92 16.56 7.59
CA PHE A 458 -20.65 16.00 8.92
C PHE A 458 -19.91 17.01 9.78
N GLN A 459 -20.51 17.39 10.91
CA GLN A 459 -19.91 18.31 11.88
C GLN A 459 -19.41 17.54 13.11
N PHE A 460 -18.11 17.64 13.39
CA PHE A 460 -17.47 17.00 14.54
C PHE A 460 -16.85 18.04 15.47
N THR A 461 -17.24 18.02 16.74
CA THR A 461 -16.62 18.86 17.77
C THR A 461 -15.42 18.13 18.33
N LEU A 462 -14.21 18.64 18.06
CA LEU A 462 -12.97 17.97 18.46
C LEU A 462 -12.60 18.28 19.92
N PRO A 463 -12.08 17.30 20.68
CA PRO A 463 -11.47 17.56 21.98
C PRO A 463 -10.15 18.33 21.82
N TYR A 464 -9.61 18.83 22.92
CA TYR A 464 -8.26 19.40 22.88
C TYR A 464 -7.25 18.28 22.59
N ALA A 465 -6.49 18.43 21.52
CA ALA A 465 -5.41 17.52 21.17
C ALA A 465 -4.10 18.31 21.09
N LYS A 466 -3.07 17.94 21.85
CA LYS A 466 -1.77 18.63 21.76
C LYS A 466 -1.17 18.49 20.36
N TYR A 467 -1.27 17.30 19.77
CA TYR A 467 -0.88 17.00 18.40
C TYR A 467 -2.09 16.46 17.62
N LEU A 468 -2.62 17.27 16.70
CA LEU A 468 -3.72 16.87 15.82
C LEU A 468 -3.20 16.61 14.41
N THR A 469 -3.52 15.46 13.85
CA THR A 469 -3.15 15.11 12.48
C THR A 469 -4.38 14.69 11.70
N ILE A 470 -4.66 15.32 10.56
CA ILE A 470 -5.77 14.97 9.67
C ILE A 470 -5.20 14.78 8.26
N GLN A 471 -5.35 13.58 7.70
CA GLN A 471 -4.71 13.19 6.44
C GLN A 471 -5.68 12.42 5.56
N HIS A 472 -5.56 12.55 4.25
CA HIS A 472 -6.31 11.74 3.29
C HIS A 472 -5.59 10.39 3.04
N THR A 473 -6.33 9.29 3.05
CA THR A 473 -5.78 7.93 2.94
C THR A 473 -5.35 7.53 1.53
N ASN A 474 -5.98 8.13 0.51
CA ASN A 474 -5.66 7.87 -0.89
C ASN A 474 -4.79 8.99 -1.46
N HIS A 475 -3.50 8.74 -1.58
CA HIS A 475 -2.59 9.55 -2.41
C HIS A 475 -2.54 9.06 -3.87
N GLN A 476 -3.46 8.18 -4.31
CA GLN A 476 -3.40 7.53 -5.63
C GLN A 476 -4.40 8.07 -6.67
N HIS A 477 -5.25 9.03 -6.33
CA HIS A 477 -6.16 9.63 -7.31
C HIS A 477 -6.27 11.16 -7.17
N VAL A 478 -5.22 11.86 -7.61
CA VAL A 478 -5.41 13.16 -8.28
C VAL A 478 -5.18 12.95 -9.78
N ASN A 479 -5.90 11.98 -10.34
CA ASN A 479 -6.47 12.15 -11.68
C ASN A 479 -7.87 12.74 -11.48
N LEU A 480 -7.95 13.93 -10.88
CA LEU A 480 -9.07 14.80 -11.20
C LEU A 480 -9.05 15.01 -12.73
N PRO A 481 -10.22 15.10 -13.40
CA PRO A 481 -10.26 15.38 -14.82
C PRO A 481 -9.38 16.59 -15.10
N ARG A 482 -8.48 16.46 -16.08
CA ARG A 482 -7.80 17.60 -16.70
C ARG A 482 -8.87 18.56 -17.24
N ARG A 483 -9.32 19.49 -16.42
CA ARG A 483 -10.11 20.65 -16.83
C ARG A 483 -9.47 21.91 -16.27
N PHE A 484 -8.21 22.13 -16.63
CA PHE A 484 -7.57 23.47 -16.73
C PHE A 484 -6.29 23.42 -17.58
N LEU A 485 -6.10 22.40 -18.43
CA LEU A 485 -4.87 22.24 -19.23
C LEU A 485 -5.05 22.43 -20.74
N ASN A 486 -6.20 22.92 -21.21
CA ASN A 486 -6.44 23.20 -22.62
C ASN A 486 -7.03 24.61 -22.87
N ASP A 487 -6.54 25.64 -22.19
CA ASP A 487 -6.71 27.03 -22.65
C ASP A 487 -5.37 27.77 -22.62
N ILE A 488 -4.40 27.22 -23.36
CA ILE A 488 -3.39 28.05 -23.99
C ILE A 488 -4.06 28.57 -25.25
N ASN A 489 -4.64 29.78 -25.16
CA ASN A 489 -4.97 30.74 -26.22
C ASN A 489 -6.32 31.45 -25.95
N THR A 490 -6.36 32.31 -24.94
CA THR A 490 -6.82 33.71 -25.06
C THR A 490 -6.67 34.36 -23.69
N ILE A 491 -5.68 35.25 -23.59
CA ILE A 491 -5.60 36.23 -22.51
C ILE A 491 -6.72 37.24 -22.78
N GLU A 492 -7.82 37.13 -22.04
CA GLU A 492 -8.63 38.30 -21.69
C GLU A 492 -8.64 38.39 -20.17
N GLU A 493 -7.88 39.35 -19.65
CA GLU A 493 -7.79 39.71 -18.25
C GLU A 493 -9.18 40.13 -17.72
N PRO A 494 -9.70 39.55 -16.62
CA PRO A 494 -10.73 40.22 -15.85
C PRO A 494 -10.06 41.34 -15.04
N TYR A 495 -10.37 42.58 -15.40
CA TYR A 495 -10.00 43.78 -14.65
C TYR A 495 -10.55 43.70 -13.22
N LEU A 496 -9.65 43.44 -12.26
CA LEU A 496 -9.86 43.62 -10.82
C LEU A 496 -8.76 44.54 -10.30
N TYR A 497 -8.82 45.80 -10.74
CA TYR A 497 -8.09 46.90 -10.10
C TYR A 497 -8.87 47.35 -8.86
N ASP A 498 -8.11 47.74 -7.83
CA ASP A 498 -8.54 48.33 -6.55
C ASP A 498 -8.92 47.36 -5.42
N ASN A 499 -7.97 46.50 -4.98
CA ASN A 499 -7.80 46.19 -3.54
C ASN A 499 -6.50 45.48 -3.15
N ILE A 500 -5.60 45.18 -4.10
CA ILE A 500 -4.32 44.48 -3.80
C ILE A 500 -3.35 45.34 -2.98
N ASN A 501 -3.45 46.67 -3.05
CA ASN A 501 -2.54 47.56 -2.33
C ASN A 501 -2.80 47.67 -0.81
N TYR A 502 -3.95 47.20 -0.30
CA TYR A 502 -4.22 47.21 1.15
C TYR A 502 -3.69 45.97 1.86
N TYR A 503 -3.55 44.84 1.15
CA TYR A 503 -3.13 43.56 1.74
C TYR A 503 -1.60 43.38 1.79
N ASN A 504 -0.84 44.05 0.90
CA ASN A 504 0.63 43.96 0.88
C ASN A 504 1.32 44.72 2.03
N SER A 505 0.63 45.64 2.71
CA SER A 505 1.22 46.41 3.82
C SER A 505 1.15 45.71 5.18
N MET A 506 0.40 44.61 5.32
CA MET A 506 0.23 43.89 6.60
C MET A 506 1.16 42.68 6.77
N LEU A 507 1.78 42.19 5.69
CA LEU A 507 2.67 41.01 5.72
C LEU A 507 4.16 41.32 5.51
N GLY A 508 4.57 42.59 5.39
CA GLY A 508 5.99 42.93 5.23
C GLY A 508 6.68 42.34 3.99
N VAL A 509 5.93 41.78 3.04
CA VAL A 509 6.46 41.26 1.77
C VAL A 509 6.24 42.33 0.70
N GLN A 510 7.29 43.11 0.39
CA GLN A 510 7.29 43.93 -0.81
C GLN A 510 7.49 43.05 -2.04
N PRO A 511 6.65 43.15 -3.09
CA PRO A 511 6.99 42.59 -4.39
C PRO A 511 8.14 43.41 -5.00
N LEU A 512 9.18 42.71 -5.46
CA LEU A 512 10.29 43.31 -6.19
C LEU A 512 9.79 44.04 -7.44
N LYS A 513 10.06 45.34 -7.52
CA LYS A 513 9.97 46.14 -8.75
C LYS A 513 10.89 45.52 -9.81
N THR A 514 10.32 45.07 -10.90
CA THR A 514 11.04 44.80 -12.14
C THR A 514 11.52 46.13 -12.72
N ASN A 515 12.78 46.49 -12.41
CA ASN A 515 13.47 47.57 -13.11
C ASN A 515 13.88 47.06 -14.50
N ILE A 516 13.11 47.41 -15.53
CA ILE A 516 13.66 47.55 -16.88
C ILE A 516 13.35 48.98 -17.34
N ASN A 517 14.41 49.78 -17.34
CA ASN A 517 14.47 51.14 -17.86
C ASN A 517 14.25 51.16 -19.38
N MET A 518 13.31 51.98 -19.84
CA MET A 518 13.42 52.70 -21.10
C MET A 518 12.77 54.08 -20.88
N GLY A 519 13.61 55.12 -20.88
CA GLY A 519 13.20 56.49 -20.60
C GLY A 519 12.61 57.20 -21.80
N THR A 520 11.84 58.25 -21.52
CA THR A 520 11.94 59.60 -22.10
C THR A 520 10.96 60.51 -21.34
N GLU A 521 11.50 61.60 -20.76
CA GLU A 521 11.02 63.00 -20.81
C GLU A 521 9.49 63.22 -20.97
N GLN A 522 8.73 63.95 -20.15
CA GLN A 522 8.91 65.26 -19.50
C GLN A 522 7.70 65.54 -18.55
N PRO A 523 7.69 66.64 -17.77
CA PRO A 523 6.86 66.81 -16.56
C PRO A 523 5.60 67.67 -16.73
N SER A 524 4.82 67.72 -15.63
CA SER A 524 3.87 68.78 -15.19
C SER A 524 2.37 68.60 -15.48
N ARG A 525 1.54 68.55 -14.43
CA ARG A 525 0.72 69.70 -13.96
C ARG A 525 -0.20 69.35 -12.78
N ARG A 526 -0.48 70.41 -12.01
CA ARG A 526 -1.26 70.54 -10.76
C ARG A 526 -2.79 70.53 -10.99
N TYR A 527 -3.51 70.56 -9.85
CA TYR A 527 -4.91 70.99 -9.58
C TYR A 527 -5.95 69.86 -9.67
N SER A 528 -7.00 69.77 -8.85
CA SER A 528 -7.43 70.28 -7.53
C SER A 528 -8.84 69.70 -7.29
N ASN A 529 -9.28 69.67 -6.03
CA ASN A 529 -10.63 69.36 -5.55
C ASN A 529 -11.79 69.95 -6.39
N GLU A 530 -12.96 69.26 -6.42
CA GLU A 530 -14.24 69.73 -5.83
C GLU A 530 -15.51 69.00 -6.34
N SER A 531 -16.42 68.70 -5.39
CA SER A 531 -17.90 68.79 -5.46
C SER A 531 -18.70 67.68 -6.21
N ILE A 532 -19.59 66.91 -5.54
CA ILE A 532 -21.00 67.13 -5.12
C ILE A 532 -22.06 66.73 -6.20
N ASN A 533 -22.95 65.81 -5.78
CA ASN A 533 -24.33 65.52 -6.21
C ASN A 533 -24.65 65.08 -7.66
N SER A 534 -25.34 63.94 -7.79
CA SER A 534 -26.78 63.97 -8.12
C SER A 534 -27.46 62.59 -8.08
N ILE A 535 -28.60 62.59 -7.38
CA ILE A 535 -29.65 61.58 -7.33
C ILE A 535 -30.48 61.65 -8.63
N LYS A 536 -30.82 60.51 -9.24
CA LYS A 536 -32.12 60.33 -9.95
C LYS A 536 -32.69 58.93 -9.77
N THR A 537 -33.78 58.90 -9.02
CA THR A 537 -34.84 57.89 -8.93
C THR A 537 -35.64 57.73 -10.22
N TYR A 538 -36.14 56.52 -10.52
CA TYR A 538 -37.49 56.32 -11.09
C TYR A 538 -38.14 55.02 -10.56
N ARG A 539 -39.31 55.21 -9.92
CA ARG A 539 -40.40 54.23 -9.66
C ARG A 539 -41.12 53.92 -11.00
N SER A 540 -42.00 52.93 -11.25
CA SER A 540 -43.02 52.13 -10.54
C SER A 540 -43.61 51.16 -11.63
N ILE A 541 -44.37 50.08 -11.38
CA ILE A 541 -45.84 50.04 -11.13
C ILE A 541 -46.28 48.55 -10.93
N ASN A 542 -47.24 48.36 -10.03
CA ASN A 542 -47.87 47.11 -9.53
C ASN A 542 -49.05 46.55 -10.38
N ARG A 543 -49.51 45.34 -9.97
CA ARG A 543 -50.88 44.69 -10.03
C ARG A 543 -51.06 43.65 -11.16
N ARG A 544 -51.74 42.49 -11.01
CA ARG A 544 -52.82 41.99 -10.10
C ARG A 544 -52.98 40.45 -10.24
N ARG A 545 -53.62 39.79 -9.25
CA ARG A 545 -54.06 38.37 -9.17
C ARG A 545 -55.25 38.03 -10.10
N SER A 546 -55.32 36.80 -10.64
CA SER A 546 -56.43 35.81 -10.44
C SER A 546 -56.44 34.59 -11.41
N SER A 547 -56.45 33.37 -10.83
CA SER A 547 -57.18 32.11 -11.16
C SER A 547 -57.15 31.37 -12.52
N GLN A 548 -56.87 30.05 -12.39
CA GLN A 548 -57.46 28.83 -13.01
C GLN A 548 -57.09 28.33 -14.43
N MET A 549 -56.52 27.11 -14.42
CA MET A 549 -56.60 25.95 -15.36
C MET A 549 -56.64 26.14 -16.88
N SER A 550 -55.66 25.59 -17.61
CA SER A 550 -55.70 24.23 -18.20
C SER A 550 -54.51 23.97 -19.16
N ASN A 551 -54.12 22.70 -19.24
CA ASN A 551 -52.99 22.10 -19.97
C ASN A 551 -52.87 22.51 -21.45
N SER A 552 -51.64 22.68 -21.95
CA SER A 552 -51.05 21.70 -22.90
C SER A 552 -49.56 22.00 -23.17
N LEU A 553 -48.75 20.97 -22.90
CA LEU A 553 -47.59 20.49 -23.67
C LEU A 553 -46.85 21.51 -24.55
N LEU A 554 -45.66 21.91 -24.08
CA LEU A 554 -44.44 21.95 -24.90
C LEU A 554 -43.25 21.95 -23.92
N GLU A 555 -42.73 20.74 -23.68
CA GLU A 555 -41.49 20.48 -22.99
C GLU A 555 -40.33 21.16 -23.74
N PHE A 556 -39.80 22.24 -23.18
CA PHE A 556 -38.40 22.60 -23.41
C PHE A 556 -37.62 21.99 -22.24
N PRO A 557 -36.68 21.06 -22.50
CA PRO A 557 -35.88 20.49 -21.45
C PRO A 557 -34.98 21.59 -20.91
N HIS A 558 -35.26 22.02 -19.68
CA HIS A 558 -34.25 22.67 -18.87
C HIS A 558 -33.04 21.73 -18.85
N PRO A 559 -31.84 22.18 -19.28
CA PRO A 559 -30.64 21.41 -19.00
C PRO A 559 -30.57 21.26 -17.47
N PRO A 560 -30.30 20.06 -16.94
CA PRO A 560 -30.13 19.92 -15.51
C PRO A 560 -28.92 20.77 -15.15
N TYR A 561 -29.16 21.84 -14.40
CA TYR A 561 -28.12 22.60 -13.74
C TYR A 561 -27.54 21.68 -12.65
N ILE A 562 -26.73 20.72 -13.07
CA ILE A 562 -25.79 20.03 -12.19
C ILE A 562 -24.68 21.05 -11.97
N ALA A 563 -24.94 22.01 -11.08
CA ALA A 563 -23.88 22.50 -10.23
C ALA A 563 -23.53 21.29 -9.34
N GLU A 564 -22.58 20.47 -9.80
CA GLU A 564 -21.83 19.55 -8.95
C GLU A 564 -21.21 20.44 -7.86
N LEU A 565 -21.94 20.60 -6.76
CA LEU A 565 -21.43 21.29 -5.58
C LEU A 565 -20.13 20.60 -5.19
N GLU A 566 -19.06 21.39 -5.05
CA GLU A 566 -17.92 21.08 -4.19
C GLU A 566 -18.44 20.92 -2.75
N GLN A 567 -19.13 19.80 -2.47
CA GLN A 567 -19.67 19.51 -1.15
C GLN A 567 -18.51 19.12 -0.24
N LYS A 568 -18.13 20.05 0.62
CA LYS A 568 -17.19 19.79 1.72
C LYS A 568 -17.88 18.87 2.73
N VAL A 569 -17.52 17.59 2.68
CA VAL A 569 -18.14 16.51 3.46
C VAL A 569 -17.91 16.68 4.97
N PHE A 570 -16.74 17.19 5.36
CA PHE A 570 -16.31 17.24 6.75
C PHE A 570 -16.15 18.68 7.26
N LYS A 571 -16.64 18.91 8.46
CA LYS A 571 -16.45 20.14 9.22
C LYS A 571 -16.01 19.84 10.66
N PHE A 572 -14.79 20.26 11.01
CA PHE A 572 -14.26 20.13 12.37
C PHE A 572 -14.43 21.44 13.14
N VAL A 573 -15.02 21.36 14.33
CA VAL A 573 -15.31 22.49 15.21
C VAL A 573 -14.39 22.45 16.43
N PHE A 574 -13.67 23.55 16.65
CA PHE A 574 -12.88 23.77 17.86
C PHE A 574 -13.67 24.68 18.81
N VAL A 575 -13.83 24.25 20.06
CA VAL A 575 -14.66 24.97 21.04
C VAL A 575 -13.82 25.95 21.86
N GLU A 576 -12.79 25.46 22.55
CA GLU A 576 -12.04 26.27 23.54
C GLU A 576 -10.55 26.36 23.21
N ASN A 577 -9.91 25.25 22.86
CA ASN A 577 -8.46 25.20 22.65
C ASN A 577 -8.10 24.76 21.22
N ILE A 578 -6.99 25.29 20.71
CA ILE A 578 -6.38 24.92 19.42
C ILE A 578 -5.21 23.98 19.69
N PRO A 579 -4.97 22.95 18.85
CA PRO A 579 -3.79 22.10 18.99
C PRO A 579 -2.47 22.87 18.97
N ASN A 580 -1.45 22.36 19.66
CA ASN A 580 -0.10 22.94 19.58
C ASN A 580 0.54 22.67 18.20
N ILE A 581 0.24 21.49 17.62
CA ILE A 581 0.61 21.15 16.25
C ILE A 581 -0.62 20.65 15.52
N LEU A 582 -0.96 21.31 14.41
CA LEU A 582 -1.96 20.84 13.44
C LEU A 582 -1.23 20.33 12.19
N SER A 583 -1.30 19.03 11.92
CA SER A 583 -0.71 18.41 10.73
C SER A 583 -1.80 18.07 9.71
N LEU A 584 -1.71 18.62 8.50
CA LEU A 584 -2.67 18.39 7.40
C LEU A 584 -1.92 17.97 6.13
N ASP A 585 -2.54 17.24 5.22
CA ASP A 585 -2.08 17.21 3.83
C ASP A 585 -2.77 18.30 2.99
N LEU A 586 -2.26 18.56 1.78
CA LEU A 586 -2.79 19.61 0.91
C LEU A 586 -4.25 19.38 0.52
N TYR A 587 -4.63 18.13 0.27
CA TYR A 587 -6.01 17.76 -0.08
C TYR A 587 -6.98 18.05 1.08
N THR A 588 -6.59 17.69 2.29
CA THR A 588 -7.36 17.95 3.52
C THR A 588 -7.49 19.45 3.76
N LEU A 589 -6.40 20.21 3.54
CA LEU A 589 -6.42 21.67 3.64
C LEU A 589 -7.42 22.31 2.66
N GLU A 590 -7.54 21.79 1.45
CA GLU A 590 -8.49 22.30 0.44
C GLU A 590 -9.94 21.92 0.80
N ASN A 591 -10.21 20.65 1.10
CA ASN A 591 -11.55 20.07 1.07
C ASN A 591 -12.29 20.00 2.42
N ILE A 592 -11.60 20.18 3.56
CA ILE A 592 -12.22 20.05 4.89
C ILE A 592 -12.45 21.41 5.54
N ASP A 593 -13.64 21.67 6.09
CA ASP A 593 -13.90 22.91 6.79
C ASP A 593 -13.46 22.88 8.26
N PHE A 594 -12.89 23.98 8.72
CA PHE A 594 -12.54 24.21 10.12
C PHE A 594 -13.36 25.38 10.66
N SER A 595 -13.93 25.21 11.86
CA SER A 595 -14.76 26.22 12.50
C SER A 595 -14.19 26.57 13.86
N PHE A 596 -13.80 27.84 14.01
CA PHE A 596 -13.24 28.42 15.23
C PHE A 596 -14.22 29.38 15.91
N LYS A 597 -15.53 29.25 15.67
CA LYS A 597 -16.55 30.23 16.10
C LYS A 597 -16.53 30.58 17.59
N ASN A 598 -16.06 29.68 18.43
CA ASN A 598 -16.00 29.86 19.88
C ASN A 598 -14.60 30.28 20.38
N VAL A 599 -13.61 30.32 19.50
CA VAL A 599 -12.25 30.79 19.79
C VAL A 599 -12.15 32.25 19.39
N GLN A 600 -12.12 33.16 20.38
CA GLN A 600 -12.19 34.61 20.13
C GLN A 600 -10.94 35.13 19.38
N GLN A 601 -9.75 34.70 19.80
CA GLN A 601 -8.46 34.87 19.12
C GLN A 601 -7.57 33.71 19.55
N GLY A 602 -7.05 32.94 18.60
CA GLY A 602 -6.24 31.77 18.90
C GLY A 602 -4.88 31.83 18.20
N ILE A 603 -3.86 31.35 18.89
CA ILE A 603 -2.53 31.18 18.33
C ILE A 603 -2.36 29.70 18.02
N LEU A 604 -2.10 29.36 16.75
CA LEU A 604 -1.66 28.03 16.32
C LEU A 604 -0.12 28.04 16.26
N PRO A 605 0.58 27.41 17.23
CA PRO A 605 2.04 27.49 17.28
C PRO A 605 2.71 26.88 16.06
N LEU A 606 2.14 25.78 15.53
CA LEU A 606 2.69 25.09 14.37
C LEU A 606 1.58 24.51 13.48
N LEU A 607 1.50 25.01 12.25
CA LEU A 607 0.80 24.35 11.15
C LEU A 607 1.82 23.53 10.35
N LYS A 608 1.62 22.21 10.28
CA LYS A 608 2.44 21.29 9.50
C LYS A 608 1.67 20.81 8.28
N ILE A 609 2.19 21.04 7.07
CA ILE A 609 1.58 20.58 5.82
C ILE A 609 2.43 19.45 5.22
N ILE A 610 1.84 18.27 5.11
CA ILE A 610 2.47 17.07 4.58
C ILE A 610 2.24 17.00 3.08
N LEU A 611 3.33 16.99 2.32
CA LEU A 611 3.37 16.93 0.86
C LEU A 611 3.88 15.55 0.45
N SER A 612 2.97 14.61 0.24
CA SER A 612 3.30 13.27 -0.26
C SER A 612 3.49 13.29 -1.78
N ILE A 613 4.70 12.97 -2.23
CA ILE A 613 5.05 12.90 -3.66
C ILE A 613 5.25 11.44 -4.03
N ASN A 614 4.22 10.87 -4.65
CA ASN A 614 4.15 9.44 -5.00
C ASN A 614 4.37 9.17 -6.49
N ASP A 615 4.68 10.19 -7.28
CA ASP A 615 4.82 10.03 -8.73
C ASP A 615 6.09 9.22 -9.07
N ALA A 616 5.94 8.31 -10.03
CA ALA A 616 7.04 7.58 -10.67
C ALA A 616 7.89 8.56 -11.50
N CYS A 617 8.55 9.49 -10.83
CA CYS A 617 9.45 10.44 -11.44
C CYS A 617 10.61 9.65 -12.05
N GLU A 618 10.95 9.96 -13.30
CA GLU A 618 12.07 9.35 -14.00
C GLU A 618 13.33 10.19 -13.86
N THR A 619 13.19 11.50 -13.61
CA THR A 619 14.31 12.45 -13.49
C THR A 619 14.24 13.33 -12.24
N LYS A 620 15.41 13.82 -11.80
CA LYS A 620 15.54 14.76 -10.66
C LYS A 620 14.86 16.10 -10.93
N GLU A 621 14.86 16.56 -12.18
CA GLU A 621 14.20 17.81 -12.58
C GLU A 621 12.69 17.72 -12.41
N GLN A 622 12.07 16.62 -12.87
CA GLN A 622 10.64 16.37 -12.68
C GLN A 622 10.25 16.39 -11.21
N LEU A 623 11.03 15.71 -10.37
CA LEU A 623 10.82 15.67 -8.92
C LEU A 623 10.93 17.07 -8.31
N THR A 624 11.93 17.86 -8.71
CA THR A 624 12.10 19.25 -8.27
C THR A 624 10.91 20.11 -8.67
N THR A 625 10.47 20.02 -9.93
CA THR A 625 9.30 20.77 -10.42
C THR A 625 8.03 20.41 -9.65
N LEU A 626 7.80 19.14 -9.35
CA LEU A 626 6.65 18.69 -8.57
C LEU A 626 6.70 19.22 -7.13
N ILE A 627 7.86 19.14 -6.48
CA ILE A 627 8.08 19.71 -5.14
C ILE A 627 7.78 21.21 -5.15
N MET A 628 8.40 21.97 -6.06
CA MET A 628 8.24 23.42 -6.14
C MET A 628 6.79 23.81 -6.44
N ARG A 629 6.09 23.06 -7.30
CA ARG A 629 4.67 23.26 -7.57
C ARG A 629 3.81 23.02 -6.33
N ALA A 630 4.09 21.96 -5.58
CA ALA A 630 3.37 21.66 -4.34
C ALA A 630 3.61 22.74 -3.26
N ILE A 631 4.86 23.17 -3.10
CA ILE A 631 5.23 24.28 -2.20
C ILE A 631 4.50 25.58 -2.62
N SER A 632 4.54 25.92 -3.91
CA SER A 632 3.87 27.12 -4.44
C SER A 632 2.37 27.10 -4.22
N LYS A 633 1.71 25.93 -4.36
CA LYS A 633 0.28 25.78 -4.02
C LYS A 633 0.00 26.11 -2.57
N VAL A 634 0.85 25.67 -1.64
CA VAL A 634 0.69 25.96 -0.21
C VAL A 634 0.85 27.45 0.08
N PHE A 635 1.88 28.09 -0.48
CA PHE A 635 2.11 29.53 -0.27
C PHE A 635 1.02 30.41 -0.86
N ASN A 636 0.44 30.00 -1.99
CA ASN A 636 -0.67 30.71 -2.62
C ASN A 636 -2.03 30.34 -2.02
N PHE A 637 -2.09 29.38 -1.11
CA PHE A 637 -3.34 28.97 -0.48
C PHE A 637 -3.80 30.04 0.53
N PRO A 638 -5.07 30.48 0.49
CA PRO A 638 -5.55 31.55 1.35
C PRO A 638 -5.79 31.07 2.80
N LEU A 639 -4.71 30.82 3.56
CA LEU A 639 -4.76 30.32 4.93
C LEU A 639 -5.62 31.18 5.86
N MET A 640 -5.61 32.51 5.67
CA MET A 640 -6.43 33.44 6.47
C MET A 640 -7.94 33.26 6.26
N ILE A 641 -8.35 32.79 5.08
CA ILE A 641 -9.76 32.43 4.81
C ILE A 641 -10.08 31.10 5.48
N LYS A 642 -9.14 30.15 5.48
CA LYS A 642 -9.32 28.82 6.05
C LYS A 642 -9.31 28.79 7.58
N PHE A 643 -8.49 29.66 8.19
CA PHE A 643 -8.30 29.78 9.63
C PHE A 643 -8.66 31.20 10.09
N PRO A 644 -9.95 31.60 10.00
CA PRO A 644 -10.36 32.94 10.39
C PRO A 644 -10.09 33.16 11.89
N ASN A 645 -9.54 34.32 12.23
CA ASN A 645 -9.20 34.74 13.60
C ASN A 645 -8.12 33.89 14.31
N ILE A 646 -7.37 33.07 13.57
CA ILE A 646 -6.23 32.31 14.09
C ILE A 646 -4.92 32.87 13.55
N ILE A 647 -3.97 33.13 14.45
CA ILE A 647 -2.61 33.52 14.09
C ILE A 647 -1.76 32.25 14.02
N ILE A 648 -1.15 31.97 12.87
CA ILE A 648 -0.23 30.84 12.67
C ILE A 648 1.19 31.35 12.93
N GLU A 649 1.84 30.90 14.01
CA GLU A 649 3.21 31.38 14.34
C GLU A 649 4.26 30.76 13.41
N ARG A 650 4.11 29.49 13.08
CA ARG A 650 5.06 28.75 12.24
C ARG A 650 4.33 27.85 11.27
N LEU A 651 4.82 27.86 10.02
CA LEU A 651 4.39 26.94 8.99
C LEU A 651 5.55 25.99 8.67
N GLN A 652 5.30 24.70 8.74
CA GLN A 652 6.25 23.65 8.42
C GLN A 652 5.73 22.80 7.26
N LEU A 653 6.46 22.69 6.16
CA LEU A 653 6.15 21.76 5.08
C LEU A 653 6.99 20.50 5.26
N VAL A 654 6.35 19.34 5.27
CA VAL A 654 7.02 18.04 5.33
C VAL A 654 6.82 17.33 4.01
N ILE A 655 7.87 17.24 3.22
CA ILE A 655 7.85 16.58 1.91
C ILE A 655 8.19 15.10 2.13
N ASP A 656 7.26 14.20 1.82
CA ASP A 656 7.44 12.75 1.91
C ASP A 656 7.57 12.18 0.49
N ILE A 657 8.79 11.78 0.09
CA ILE A 657 9.06 11.25 -1.25
C ILE A 657 9.11 9.73 -1.19
N LYS A 658 8.19 9.07 -1.90
CA LYS A 658 8.06 7.60 -1.93
C LYS A 658 8.60 6.94 -3.22
N SER A 659 9.44 7.64 -4.00
CA SER A 659 9.99 7.11 -5.27
C SER A 659 11.24 6.25 -5.07
N SER A 660 11.19 4.99 -5.51
CA SER A 660 12.29 4.02 -5.43
C SER A 660 13.33 4.17 -6.56
N LYS A 661 13.02 4.86 -7.65
CA LYS A 661 13.81 4.84 -8.89
C LYS A 661 14.95 5.87 -8.99
N ILE A 662 14.89 6.97 -8.22
CA ILE A 662 15.78 8.13 -8.45
C ILE A 662 17.00 8.17 -7.51
N ILE A 663 16.97 7.50 -6.35
CA ILE A 663 17.83 7.92 -5.23
C ILE A 663 18.87 6.86 -4.84
N ASN A 664 20.05 6.95 -5.46
CA ASN A 664 21.30 6.43 -4.91
C ASN A 664 21.76 7.33 -3.74
N GLU A 665 22.16 6.74 -2.61
CA GLU A 665 22.54 7.42 -1.35
C GLU A 665 23.59 8.53 -1.54
N GLN A 666 24.54 8.35 -2.47
CA GLN A 666 25.61 9.33 -2.76
C GLN A 666 25.16 10.59 -3.51
N SER A 667 23.98 10.59 -4.13
CA SER A 667 23.50 11.70 -4.97
C SER A 667 22.43 12.59 -4.30
N SER A 668 22.20 12.33 -3.01
CA SER A 668 21.16 12.95 -2.17
C SER A 668 21.55 14.34 -1.65
N LYS A 669 22.81 14.53 -1.22
CA LYS A 669 23.33 15.81 -0.72
C LYS A 669 23.35 16.90 -1.79
N ASP A 670 23.79 16.56 -3.00
CA ASP A 670 23.80 17.52 -4.12
C ASP A 670 22.38 17.92 -4.54
N TYR A 671 21.45 16.97 -4.53
CA TYR A 671 20.05 17.24 -4.80
C TYR A 671 19.41 18.14 -3.73
N LEU A 672 19.73 17.90 -2.46
CA LEU A 672 19.32 18.72 -1.33
C LEU A 672 19.78 20.17 -1.47
N ASN A 673 21.06 20.38 -1.83
CA ASN A 673 21.60 21.72 -2.04
C ASN A 673 20.90 22.46 -3.19
N ILE A 674 20.58 21.75 -4.29
CA ILE A 674 19.85 22.33 -5.43
C ILE A 674 18.43 22.71 -5.03
N LEU A 675 17.73 21.82 -4.30
CA LEU A 675 16.38 22.07 -3.82
C LEU A 675 16.36 23.26 -2.86
N GLU A 676 17.34 23.33 -1.95
CA GLU A 676 17.50 24.42 -1.01
C GLU A 676 17.73 25.75 -1.73
N GLN A 677 18.69 25.81 -2.66
CA GLN A 677 18.93 27.00 -3.47
C GLN A 677 17.69 27.47 -4.21
N ASN A 678 16.95 26.57 -4.85
CA ASN A 678 15.73 26.92 -5.59
C ASN A 678 14.63 27.47 -4.68
N ILE A 679 14.48 26.93 -3.48
CA ILE A 679 13.50 27.40 -2.50
C ILE A 679 13.92 28.74 -1.92
N THR A 680 15.19 28.90 -1.49
CA THR A 680 15.70 30.15 -0.94
C THR A 680 15.68 31.29 -1.97
N LEU A 681 15.92 31.00 -3.26
CA LEU A 681 15.81 31.99 -4.34
C LEU A 681 14.36 32.48 -4.55
N GLN A 682 13.36 31.64 -4.29
CA GLN A 682 11.96 32.01 -4.46
C GLN A 682 11.32 32.55 -3.19
N TYR A 683 11.80 32.16 -2.00
CA TYR A 683 11.18 32.46 -0.71
C TYR A 683 12.24 32.89 0.33
N ASN A 684 12.26 34.19 0.67
CA ASN A 684 13.30 34.82 1.49
C ASN A 684 13.29 34.43 3.00
N TYR A 685 12.32 33.65 3.48
CA TYR A 685 12.11 33.33 4.91
C TYR A 685 12.05 31.83 5.21
N VAL A 686 12.74 31.02 4.41
CA VAL A 686 12.64 29.56 4.44
C VAL A 686 13.93 28.90 4.92
N ASN A 687 13.83 28.09 5.97
CA ASN A 687 14.90 27.23 6.48
C ASN A 687 14.61 25.77 6.12
N ILE A 688 15.59 25.07 5.55
CA ILE A 688 15.45 23.65 5.18
C ILE A 688 16.26 22.80 6.14
N VAL A 689 15.62 21.80 6.74
CA VAL A 689 16.24 20.89 7.71
C VAL A 689 16.08 19.44 7.24
N PRO A 690 17.18 18.68 7.10
CA PRO A 690 17.10 17.25 6.82
C PRO A 690 16.56 16.49 8.03
N TYR A 691 15.67 15.52 7.81
CA TYR A 691 15.08 14.71 8.88
C TYR A 691 16.14 13.77 9.48
N SER A 692 16.26 13.71 10.80
CA SER A 692 17.38 13.06 11.52
C SER A 692 17.23 11.56 11.79
N GLU A 693 16.17 10.90 11.31
CA GLU A 693 15.94 9.47 11.54
C GLU A 693 15.91 8.66 10.24
N ASN A 694 16.44 7.44 10.35
CA ASN A 694 17.11 6.69 9.29
C ASN A 694 16.20 5.93 8.31
N THR A 695 15.00 6.43 7.99
CA THR A 695 14.14 5.81 6.97
C THR A 695 13.31 6.83 6.19
N THR A 696 13.31 6.68 4.85
CA THR A 696 12.54 7.44 3.84
C THR A 696 12.84 8.93 3.68
N TYR A 697 12.92 9.37 2.42
CA TYR A 697 13.36 10.71 2.00
C TYR A 697 12.35 11.80 2.39
N ARG A 698 12.45 12.23 3.66
CA ARG A 698 11.62 13.26 4.26
C ARG A 698 12.40 14.55 4.44
N TYR A 699 11.83 15.64 3.94
CA TYR A 699 12.41 16.97 4.10
C TYR A 699 11.49 17.86 4.91
N THR A 700 12.07 18.68 5.79
CA THR A 700 11.33 19.69 6.55
C THR A 700 11.70 21.06 6.04
N ILE A 701 10.71 21.84 5.63
CA ILE A 701 10.83 23.24 5.26
C ILE A 701 10.14 24.05 6.36
N CYS A 702 10.87 24.84 7.12
CA CYS A 702 10.33 25.73 8.14
C CYS A 702 10.23 27.15 7.56
N VAL A 703 9.03 27.73 7.63
CA VAL A 703 8.77 29.12 7.26
C VAL A 703 8.40 29.88 8.53
N ASN A 704 9.15 30.95 8.82
CA ASN A 704 8.73 31.93 9.81
C ASN A 704 7.78 32.89 9.10
N ILE A 705 6.51 32.91 9.52
CA ILE A 705 5.47 33.79 8.96
C ILE A 705 5.49 35.14 9.67
#